data_AF-A0A497UWQ9-F1
#
_entry.id   AF-A0A497UWQ9-F1
#
_cell.length_a   1.000
_cell.length_b   1.000
_cell.length_c   1.000
_cell.angle_alpha   90.00
_cell.angle_beta   90.00
_cell.angle_gamma   90.00
#
_symmetry.space_group_name_H-M   'P 1'
#
loop_
_entity.id
_entity.type
_entity.pdbx_description
1 polymer ?
#
loop_
_entity_poly.entity_id
_entity_poly.type
_entity_poly.pdbx_seq_one_letter_code
_entity_poly.pdbx_strand_id
1 'polypeptide(L)'
;MSQVTPLGYPHAGAGTVEILLEKEDGADFAVLFSPDPNNMLLRDNGLPMQFYYYPKYPRLSKHPDGRFKFSMQVFKSEADGTTVIGAEGLEEEAGAYTTLTSTIDLPEALLKKAIDKLKIKLDAEYKSQRTSKLFGLFSFLRGVDKDFNATNVRPIQLTENTIAMHVVGEKSQSNPFGGSNPWSFNIQGEGSGTTFGLGDNALSILMGRNSASLVRSALENGTNNLVVENNIKYKAYMPTTEIKVTVNAKKVHNYFSSKFSAGISWFRVNWEHEYEKIVTEGGITTEIITDNQFSDAERKKVEEQLMTKARDFAFELLRKQILDPTDKNFGGETSESEKLLNIWNQGASMGFSLKSGQQVREVNFTDSIRFSSIEVLSSKISGNLTPLTLKSGTEAKTELKKYISEIQLDEDFSKVQVIASLNGGLIKLDKDSDIVNDSPVSQVSIEVGYPDSKGKIIWKSSGRMIAPEGTPYVKTTSRAGKEIDAIFPATWNDKSKEKNAFVFDFVKNNGASKVKVRQNIMYEKDKRVKLKDTVNEYEFEGTKIFIPLLVQNMINYNLSTEELFESDTLEVTFKADKMATKKFKFTADNYEEMLPYKAWYELDYNIKPTEYKVKYTCKGKIGKKAKKVTISTDYQKIDYLEGDILFEIPTGTDAQNADIEKIRAPFME
;
A
#
# COMPACT_ATOMS: atom_id res chain seq x y z
N MET A 1 -37.70 -59.93 1.79
CA MET A 1 -36.46 -59.47 1.11
C MET A 1 -36.09 -58.13 1.70
N SER A 2 -34.89 -58.00 2.27
CA SER A 2 -34.41 -56.71 2.80
C SER A 2 -34.40 -55.68 1.66
N GLN A 3 -34.96 -54.51 1.91
CA GLN A 3 -34.99 -53.42 0.93
C GLN A 3 -33.54 -53.03 0.60
N VAL A 4 -33.10 -53.26 -0.64
CA VAL A 4 -31.73 -52.93 -1.07
C VAL A 4 -31.59 -51.41 -1.00
N THR A 5 -30.64 -50.95 -0.19
CA THR A 5 -30.38 -49.53 0.04
C THR A 5 -28.90 -49.21 -0.18
N PRO A 6 -28.56 -47.98 -0.58
CA PRO A 6 -27.18 -47.52 -0.63
C PRO A 6 -26.51 -47.64 0.74
N LEU A 7 -25.23 -48.00 0.79
CA LEU A 7 -24.52 -48.14 2.06
C LEU A 7 -24.32 -46.79 2.76
N GLY A 8 -24.25 -45.70 1.99
CA GLY A 8 -24.10 -44.34 2.52
C GLY A 8 -22.67 -43.81 2.54
N TYR A 9 -21.70 -44.62 2.10
CA TYR A 9 -20.27 -44.27 2.10
C TYR A 9 -19.60 -44.68 0.77
N PRO A 10 -18.57 -43.94 0.31
CA PRO A 10 -17.80 -44.32 -0.87
C PRO A 10 -17.00 -45.62 -0.65
N HIS A 11 -16.81 -46.40 -1.72
CA HIS A 11 -15.95 -47.58 -1.68
C HIS A 11 -14.46 -47.20 -1.71
N ALA A 12 -13.73 -47.49 -0.63
CA ALA A 12 -12.28 -47.35 -0.57
C ALA A 12 -11.62 -48.42 -1.45
N GLY A 13 -10.86 -48.02 -2.47
CA GLY A 13 -10.13 -48.93 -3.36
C GLY A 13 -10.71 -49.11 -4.77
N ALA A 14 -11.98 -48.76 -5.01
CA ALA A 14 -12.53 -48.74 -6.38
C ALA A 14 -11.89 -47.64 -7.25
N GLY A 15 -11.27 -46.65 -6.61
CA GLY A 15 -10.75 -45.46 -7.26
C GLY A 15 -11.85 -44.41 -7.42
N THR A 16 -11.55 -43.40 -8.24
CA THR A 16 -12.46 -42.29 -8.52
C THR A 16 -12.48 -41.99 -10.01
N VAL A 17 -13.63 -41.57 -10.51
CA VAL A 17 -13.74 -41.01 -11.86
C VAL A 17 -13.62 -39.50 -11.78
N GLU A 18 -12.55 -38.96 -12.39
CA GLU A 18 -12.35 -37.52 -12.53
C GLU A 18 -13.13 -36.97 -13.73
N ILE A 19 -13.92 -35.93 -13.47
CA ILE A 19 -14.68 -35.18 -14.48
C ILE A 19 -14.17 -33.74 -14.51
N LEU A 20 -13.73 -33.30 -15.68
CA LEU A 20 -13.28 -31.95 -15.94
C LEU A 20 -14.44 -31.07 -16.43
N LEU A 21 -14.60 -29.91 -15.78
CA LEU A 21 -15.52 -28.83 -16.13
C LEU A 21 -14.66 -27.65 -16.57
N GLU A 22 -14.38 -27.58 -17.88
CA GLU A 22 -13.55 -26.52 -18.46
C GLU A 22 -14.26 -25.17 -18.46
N LYS A 23 -13.51 -24.10 -18.17
CA LYS A 23 -13.90 -22.68 -18.33
C LYS A 23 -15.13 -22.19 -17.56
N GLU A 24 -15.56 -22.87 -16.51
CA GLU A 24 -16.59 -22.33 -15.62
C GLU A 24 -15.92 -21.31 -14.68
N ASP A 25 -16.50 -20.12 -14.49
CA ASP A 25 -15.92 -19.05 -13.65
C ASP A 25 -14.43 -18.72 -13.91
N GLY A 26 -13.93 -19.04 -15.10
CA GLY A 26 -12.54 -18.79 -15.50
C GLY A 26 -11.48 -19.74 -14.97
N ALA A 27 -11.88 -20.87 -14.37
CA ALA A 27 -10.96 -21.92 -13.94
C ALA A 27 -11.44 -23.31 -14.42
N ASP A 28 -10.49 -24.21 -14.61
CA ASP A 28 -10.83 -25.62 -14.85
C ASP A 28 -11.15 -26.29 -13.52
N PHE A 29 -12.39 -26.78 -13.38
CA PHE A 29 -12.80 -27.49 -12.17
C PHE A 29 -12.81 -28.99 -12.41
N ALA A 30 -12.14 -29.73 -11.53
CA ALA A 30 -12.17 -31.19 -11.54
C ALA A 30 -12.97 -31.71 -10.34
N VAL A 31 -13.88 -32.63 -10.61
CA VAL A 31 -14.73 -33.28 -9.61
C VAL A 31 -14.45 -34.77 -9.61
N LEU A 32 -14.19 -35.33 -8.43
CA LEU A 32 -13.90 -36.75 -8.25
C LEU A 32 -15.16 -37.46 -7.77
N PHE A 33 -15.59 -38.50 -8.50
CA PHE A 33 -16.73 -39.33 -8.15
C PHE A 33 -16.29 -40.73 -7.70
N SER A 34 -16.76 -41.13 -6.52
CA SER A 34 -16.58 -42.47 -5.94
C SER A 34 -17.90 -43.23 -5.95
N PRO A 35 -17.92 -44.54 -6.23
CA PRO A 35 -19.15 -45.31 -6.28
C PRO A 35 -19.58 -45.77 -4.88
N ASP A 36 -20.87 -46.04 -4.71
CA ASP A 36 -21.36 -46.76 -3.53
C ASP A 36 -21.03 -48.26 -3.66
N PRO A 37 -20.62 -48.94 -2.58
CA PRO A 37 -20.36 -50.39 -2.58
C PRO A 37 -21.55 -51.23 -3.05
N ASN A 38 -22.78 -50.74 -2.87
CA ASN A 38 -23.99 -51.45 -3.27
C ASN A 38 -24.43 -51.12 -4.71
N ASN A 39 -23.65 -50.39 -5.52
CA ASN A 39 -24.07 -49.98 -6.87
C ASN A 39 -24.45 -51.15 -7.79
N MET A 40 -23.74 -52.28 -7.71
CA MET A 40 -24.11 -53.47 -8.49
C MET A 40 -25.46 -54.02 -8.03
N LEU A 41 -25.69 -54.12 -6.72
CA LEU A 41 -26.97 -54.57 -6.17
C LEU A 41 -28.11 -53.62 -6.51
N LEU A 42 -27.88 -52.30 -6.44
CA LEU A 42 -28.86 -51.28 -6.82
C LEU A 42 -29.26 -51.45 -8.28
N ARG A 43 -28.27 -51.58 -9.18
CA ARG A 43 -28.50 -51.78 -10.62
C ARG A 43 -29.26 -53.07 -10.91
N ASP A 44 -28.87 -54.18 -10.29
CA ASP A 44 -29.51 -55.49 -10.48
C ASP A 44 -30.98 -55.50 -9.98
N ASN A 45 -31.32 -54.62 -9.04
CA ASN A 45 -32.69 -54.41 -8.55
C ASN A 45 -33.44 -53.28 -9.28
N GLY A 46 -32.89 -52.74 -10.38
CA GLY A 46 -33.53 -51.66 -11.15
C GLY A 46 -33.61 -50.31 -10.44
N LEU A 47 -32.79 -50.11 -9.40
CA LEU A 47 -32.69 -48.87 -8.63
C LEU A 47 -31.57 -47.96 -9.21
N PRO A 48 -31.69 -46.63 -9.06
CA PRO A 48 -30.63 -45.72 -9.50
C PRO A 48 -29.35 -45.94 -8.68
N MET A 49 -28.21 -45.97 -9.37
CA MET A 49 -26.89 -46.04 -8.72
C MET A 49 -26.59 -44.77 -7.93
N GLN A 50 -25.74 -44.91 -6.93
CA GLN A 50 -25.35 -43.84 -6.02
C GLN A 50 -23.84 -43.54 -6.14
N PHE A 51 -23.51 -42.25 -6.11
CA PHE A 51 -22.12 -41.79 -6.17
C PHE A 51 -21.87 -40.71 -5.11
N TYR A 52 -20.63 -40.64 -4.66
CA TYR A 52 -20.15 -39.63 -3.72
C TYR A 52 -19.11 -38.75 -4.39
N TYR A 53 -19.16 -37.45 -4.14
CA TYR A 53 -18.24 -36.51 -4.78
C TYR A 53 -17.51 -35.59 -3.81
N TYR A 54 -16.36 -35.12 -4.27
CA TYR A 54 -15.64 -33.98 -3.73
C TYR A 54 -14.83 -33.30 -4.85
N PRO A 55 -14.61 -31.97 -4.80
CA PRO A 55 -13.77 -31.30 -5.78
C PRO A 55 -12.28 -31.59 -5.54
N LYS A 56 -11.49 -31.47 -6.61
CA LYS A 56 -10.02 -31.55 -6.53
C LYS A 56 -9.36 -30.26 -6.06
N TYR A 57 -10.02 -29.12 -6.33
CA TYR A 57 -9.53 -27.78 -6.01
C TYR A 57 -10.59 -27.00 -5.20
N PRO A 58 -10.18 -26.20 -4.21
CA PRO A 58 -11.09 -25.27 -3.54
C PRO A 58 -11.43 -24.09 -4.46
N ARG A 59 -12.53 -23.39 -4.17
CA ARG A 59 -12.95 -22.19 -4.93
C ARG A 59 -13.33 -21.04 -4.01
N LEU A 60 -13.47 -19.84 -4.56
CA LEU A 60 -14.06 -18.72 -3.85
C LEU A 60 -15.59 -18.89 -3.74
N SER A 61 -16.12 -18.65 -2.55
CA SER A 61 -17.56 -18.58 -2.33
C SER A 61 -18.12 -17.28 -2.93
N LYS A 62 -19.41 -17.29 -3.30
CA LYS A 62 -20.10 -16.15 -3.90
C LYS A 62 -21.24 -15.67 -2.99
N HIS A 63 -21.48 -14.37 -3.00
CA HIS A 63 -22.69 -13.77 -2.47
C HIS A 63 -23.91 -14.17 -3.35
N PRO A 64 -25.14 -14.03 -2.85
CA PRO A 64 -26.36 -14.31 -3.63
C PRO A 64 -26.48 -13.50 -4.93
N ASP A 65 -25.82 -12.33 -4.99
CA ASP A 65 -25.76 -11.48 -6.18
C ASP A 65 -24.71 -11.92 -7.22
N GLY A 66 -24.00 -13.02 -6.97
CA GLY A 66 -22.99 -13.60 -7.85
C GLY A 66 -21.57 -13.05 -7.68
N ARG A 67 -21.36 -12.02 -6.85
CA ARG A 67 -20.01 -11.48 -6.56
C ARG A 67 -19.22 -12.43 -5.67
N PHE A 68 -17.90 -12.51 -5.85
CA PHE A 68 -17.05 -13.30 -4.96
C PHE A 68 -17.01 -12.69 -3.55
N LYS A 69 -17.01 -13.56 -2.52
CA LYS A 69 -16.76 -13.18 -1.12
C LYS A 69 -15.26 -12.95 -0.93
N PHE A 70 -14.77 -11.86 -1.50
CA PHE A 70 -13.37 -11.46 -1.49
C PHE A 70 -13.29 -9.93 -1.36
N SER A 71 -12.39 -9.43 -0.52
CA SER A 71 -12.06 -8.02 -0.45
C SER A 71 -10.59 -7.86 -0.07
N MET A 72 -9.88 -7.00 -0.79
CA MET A 72 -8.50 -6.62 -0.51
C MET A 72 -8.42 -5.11 -0.32
N GLN A 73 -7.78 -4.68 0.75
CA GLN A 73 -7.51 -3.30 1.06
C GLN A 73 -6.00 -3.08 1.02
N VAL A 74 -5.53 -2.39 0.00
CA VAL A 74 -4.12 -2.08 -0.20
C VAL A 74 -3.79 -0.78 0.50
N PHE A 75 -2.76 -0.83 1.32
CA PHE A 75 -2.20 0.32 2.00
C PHE A 75 -1.05 0.88 1.17
N LYS A 76 -1.06 2.16 0.83
CA LYS A 76 0.06 2.85 0.14
C LYS A 76 0.77 3.81 1.07
N SER A 77 2.10 3.88 1.00
CA SER A 77 2.92 4.85 1.75
C SER A 77 4.20 5.22 1.01
N GLU A 78 4.78 6.38 1.30
CA GLU A 78 6.07 6.81 0.76
C GLU A 78 7.25 6.03 1.38
N ALA A 79 8.20 5.62 0.55
CA ALA A 79 9.26 4.66 0.87
C ALA A 79 10.35 5.18 1.85
N ASP A 80 10.53 6.49 1.99
CA ASP A 80 11.57 7.07 2.84
C ASP A 80 11.26 8.53 3.27
N GLY A 81 11.76 8.95 4.43
CA GLY A 81 11.66 10.33 4.92
C GLY A 81 12.49 11.35 4.12
N THR A 82 13.26 10.88 3.13
CA THR A 82 14.06 11.70 2.21
C THR A 82 13.42 11.88 0.83
N THR A 83 12.41 11.07 0.49
CA THR A 83 11.59 11.30 -0.71
C THR A 83 10.62 12.44 -0.44
N VAL A 84 10.57 13.41 -1.34
CA VAL A 84 9.76 14.63 -1.17
C VAL A 84 8.29 14.24 -1.13
N ILE A 85 7.65 14.47 0.02
CA ILE A 85 6.21 14.28 0.23
C ILE A 85 5.43 14.95 -0.90
N GLY A 86 4.68 14.16 -1.71
CA GLY A 86 3.76 14.67 -2.73
C GLY A 86 4.17 14.52 -4.20
N ALA A 87 5.02 13.55 -4.56
CA ALA A 87 5.25 13.17 -5.96
C ALA A 87 4.22 12.12 -6.43
N GLU A 88 3.27 12.51 -7.28
CA GLU A 88 2.36 11.57 -7.96
C GLU A 88 3.19 10.51 -8.72
N GLY A 89 2.94 9.23 -8.43
CA GLY A 89 3.58 8.09 -9.10
C GLY A 89 4.80 7.50 -8.38
N LEU A 90 5.16 7.99 -7.19
CA LEU A 90 6.23 7.42 -6.33
C LEU A 90 5.70 6.68 -5.08
N GLU A 91 4.38 6.50 -4.95
CA GLU A 91 3.77 5.75 -3.86
C GLU A 91 4.15 4.27 -3.94
N GLU A 92 4.79 3.75 -2.89
CA GLU A 92 5.05 2.32 -2.75
C GLU A 92 3.91 1.68 -1.93
N GLU A 93 3.61 0.40 -2.21
CA GLU A 93 2.63 -0.33 -1.41
C GLU A 93 3.22 -0.55 -0.01
N ALA A 94 2.55 -0.11 1.04
CA ALA A 94 2.99 -0.34 2.43
C ALA A 94 2.63 -1.75 2.92
N GLY A 95 1.57 -2.33 2.35
CA GLY A 95 1.04 -3.65 2.70
C GLY A 95 -0.40 -3.80 2.25
N ALA A 96 -1.09 -4.85 2.71
CA ALA A 96 -2.51 -5.01 2.45
C ALA A 96 -3.21 -5.89 3.49
N TYR A 97 -4.52 -5.68 3.65
CA TYR A 97 -5.41 -6.56 4.38
C TYR A 97 -6.42 -7.20 3.43
N THR A 98 -6.49 -8.52 3.40
CA THR A 98 -7.38 -9.28 2.52
C THR A 98 -8.31 -10.16 3.34
N THR A 99 -9.61 -10.12 3.03
CA THR A 99 -10.61 -11.05 3.52
C THR A 99 -11.12 -11.88 2.36
N LEU A 100 -11.28 -13.18 2.58
CA LEU A 100 -11.85 -14.07 1.56
C LEU A 100 -12.60 -15.24 2.20
N THR A 101 -13.50 -15.85 1.44
CA THR A 101 -14.18 -17.08 1.86
C THR A 101 -13.99 -18.16 0.82
N SER A 102 -13.34 -19.26 1.19
CA SER A 102 -13.20 -20.45 0.35
C SER A 102 -14.33 -21.43 0.60
N THR A 103 -14.63 -22.26 -0.40
CA THR A 103 -15.59 -23.35 -0.30
C THR A 103 -15.14 -24.53 -1.15
N ILE A 104 -15.50 -25.73 -0.71
CA ILE A 104 -15.36 -26.97 -1.49
C ILE A 104 -16.73 -27.48 -1.95
N ASP A 105 -17.80 -26.70 -1.76
CA ASP A 105 -19.14 -27.01 -2.22
C ASP A 105 -19.28 -26.72 -3.72
N LEU A 106 -20.13 -27.47 -4.41
CA LEU A 106 -20.41 -27.28 -5.83
C LEU A 106 -21.78 -26.64 -6.03
N PRO A 107 -21.90 -25.53 -6.80
CA PRO A 107 -23.19 -24.99 -7.21
C PRO A 107 -24.00 -26.04 -7.95
N GLU A 108 -25.32 -26.07 -7.73
CA GLU A 108 -26.22 -27.09 -8.28
C GLU A 108 -26.13 -27.19 -9.83
N ALA A 109 -25.99 -26.05 -10.51
CA ALA A 109 -25.83 -26.01 -11.96
C ALA A 109 -24.55 -26.72 -12.44
N LEU A 110 -23.44 -26.57 -11.70
CA LEU A 110 -22.17 -27.23 -12.01
C LEU A 110 -22.24 -28.72 -11.68
N LEU A 111 -22.85 -29.08 -10.55
CA LEU A 111 -23.06 -30.48 -10.18
C LEU A 111 -23.88 -31.21 -11.26
N LYS A 112 -24.95 -30.60 -11.77
CA LYS A 112 -25.76 -31.19 -12.85
C LYS A 112 -24.93 -31.44 -14.12
N LYS A 113 -24.14 -30.45 -14.56
CA LYS A 113 -23.21 -30.61 -15.70
C LYS A 113 -22.20 -31.73 -15.45
N ALA A 114 -21.66 -31.84 -14.24
CA ALA A 114 -20.73 -32.89 -13.86
C ALA A 114 -21.37 -34.29 -13.91
N ILE A 115 -22.60 -34.42 -13.42
CA ILE A 115 -23.38 -35.66 -13.47
C ILE A 115 -23.64 -36.09 -14.91
N ASP A 116 -24.01 -35.16 -15.79
CA ASP A 116 -24.27 -35.47 -17.20
C ASP A 116 -22.99 -35.95 -17.91
N LYS A 117 -21.85 -35.29 -17.66
CA LYS A 117 -20.54 -35.74 -18.16
C LYS A 117 -20.12 -37.08 -17.55
N LEU A 118 -20.38 -37.32 -16.25
CA LEU A 118 -20.12 -38.58 -15.58
C LEU A 118 -20.87 -39.72 -16.29
N LYS A 119 -22.16 -39.56 -16.55
CA LYS A 119 -22.96 -40.57 -17.28
C LYS A 119 -22.37 -40.93 -18.63
N ILE A 120 -21.91 -39.93 -19.40
CA ILE A 120 -21.27 -40.16 -20.71
C ILE A 120 -20.00 -40.99 -20.52
N LYS A 121 -19.15 -40.61 -19.56
CA LYS A 121 -17.87 -41.28 -19.31
C LYS A 121 -18.06 -42.71 -18.80
N LEU A 122 -19.02 -42.94 -17.90
CA LEU A 122 -19.35 -44.27 -17.39
C LEU A 122 -19.86 -45.20 -18.50
N ASP A 123 -20.76 -44.70 -19.36
CA ASP A 123 -21.29 -45.44 -20.51
C ASP A 123 -20.20 -45.79 -21.54
N ALA A 124 -19.25 -44.88 -21.78
CA ALA A 124 -18.17 -45.11 -22.72
C ALA A 124 -17.11 -46.09 -22.18
N GLU A 125 -16.62 -45.86 -20.95
CA GLU A 125 -15.42 -46.52 -20.40
C GLU A 125 -15.74 -47.82 -19.63
N TYR A 126 -16.91 -47.92 -19.01
CA TYR A 126 -17.24 -49.01 -18.07
C TYR A 126 -18.35 -49.94 -18.56
N LYS A 127 -18.87 -49.76 -19.77
CA LYS A 127 -19.91 -50.62 -20.35
C LYS A 127 -19.57 -52.11 -20.39
N SER A 128 -18.30 -52.46 -20.63
CA SER A 128 -17.83 -53.85 -20.70
C SER A 128 -17.48 -54.45 -19.34
N GLN A 129 -17.51 -53.65 -18.28
CA GLN A 129 -17.02 -54.02 -16.94
C GLN A 129 -18.14 -54.49 -15.99
N ARG A 130 -19.34 -54.79 -16.49
CA ARG A 130 -20.52 -55.13 -15.65
C ARG A 130 -20.27 -56.30 -14.69
N THR A 131 -19.44 -57.26 -15.08
CA THR A 131 -19.08 -58.44 -14.29
C THR A 131 -17.85 -58.25 -13.41
N SER A 132 -17.08 -57.16 -13.60
CA SER A 132 -15.97 -56.84 -12.70
C SER A 132 -16.55 -56.42 -11.35
N LYS A 133 -16.00 -56.94 -10.25
CA LYS A 133 -16.45 -56.60 -8.90
C LYS A 133 -16.11 -55.16 -8.52
N LEU A 134 -15.04 -54.60 -9.08
CA LEU A 134 -14.57 -53.25 -8.78
C LEU A 134 -15.03 -52.25 -9.84
N PHE A 135 -14.69 -52.49 -11.10
CA PHE A 135 -15.09 -51.61 -12.20
C PHE A 135 -16.58 -51.73 -12.52
N GLY A 136 -17.24 -52.81 -12.12
CA GLY A 136 -18.69 -52.97 -12.21
C GLY A 136 -19.46 -52.02 -11.31
N LEU A 137 -18.84 -51.47 -10.26
CA LEU A 137 -19.41 -50.40 -9.42
C LEU A 137 -19.60 -49.08 -10.17
N PHE A 138 -18.85 -48.89 -11.27
CA PHE A 138 -18.94 -47.74 -12.18
C PHE A 138 -19.70 -48.05 -13.47
N SER A 139 -20.09 -49.31 -13.71
CA SER A 139 -20.70 -49.70 -14.97
C SER A 139 -22.14 -49.22 -15.07
N PHE A 140 -22.35 -48.21 -15.91
CA PHE A 140 -23.62 -47.60 -16.26
C PHE A 140 -23.85 -47.74 -17.76
N LEU A 141 -25.03 -48.19 -18.17
CA LEU A 141 -25.47 -48.22 -19.57
C LEU A 141 -26.66 -47.28 -19.77
N ARG A 142 -26.46 -46.28 -20.62
CA ARG A 142 -27.50 -45.29 -20.93
C ARG A 142 -28.67 -45.96 -21.66
N GLY A 143 -29.89 -45.74 -21.16
CA GLY A 143 -31.12 -46.30 -21.73
C GLY A 143 -31.43 -47.74 -21.30
N VAL A 144 -30.52 -48.40 -20.58
CA VAL A 144 -30.72 -49.73 -20.01
C VAL A 144 -30.85 -49.63 -18.49
N ASP A 145 -29.88 -48.99 -17.83
CA ASP A 145 -29.88 -48.84 -16.37
C ASP A 145 -30.77 -47.67 -15.94
N LYS A 146 -31.28 -47.74 -14.70
CA LYS A 146 -32.09 -46.66 -14.13
C LYS A 146 -31.23 -45.40 -14.00
N ASP A 147 -31.72 -44.31 -14.57
CA ASP A 147 -30.99 -43.04 -14.55
C ASP A 147 -30.85 -42.47 -13.13
N PHE A 148 -29.72 -41.82 -12.85
CA PHE A 148 -29.42 -41.20 -11.56
C PHE A 148 -29.22 -39.69 -11.70
N ASN A 149 -29.52 -38.91 -10.67
CA ASN A 149 -29.43 -37.44 -10.71
C ASN A 149 -28.85 -36.86 -9.40
N ALA A 150 -28.97 -35.55 -9.19
CA ALA A 150 -28.44 -34.86 -8.01
C ALA A 150 -28.93 -35.42 -6.66
N THR A 151 -30.05 -36.15 -6.63
CA THR A 151 -30.55 -36.79 -5.40
C THR A 151 -29.79 -38.10 -5.05
N ASN A 152 -29.21 -38.74 -6.07
CA ASN A 152 -28.42 -39.97 -5.93
C ASN A 152 -26.91 -39.69 -5.85
N VAL A 153 -26.50 -38.45 -6.10
CA VAL A 153 -25.11 -38.03 -6.10
C VAL A 153 -24.89 -37.08 -4.94
N ARG A 154 -24.15 -37.52 -3.92
CA ARG A 154 -24.04 -36.81 -2.63
C ARG A 154 -22.62 -36.35 -2.36
N PRO A 155 -22.39 -35.24 -1.66
CA PRO A 155 -21.05 -34.92 -1.19
C PRO A 155 -20.57 -36.00 -0.21
N ILE A 156 -19.26 -36.26 -0.18
CA ILE A 156 -18.68 -37.11 0.87
C ILE A 156 -18.95 -36.49 2.26
N GLN A 157 -19.18 -37.35 3.25
CA GLN A 157 -19.37 -36.90 4.62
C GLN A 157 -18.01 -36.70 5.28
N LEU A 158 -17.70 -35.45 5.61
CA LEU A 158 -16.48 -35.10 6.31
C LEU A 158 -16.62 -35.34 7.80
N THR A 159 -15.60 -35.97 8.38
CA THR A 159 -15.42 -36.13 9.82
C THR A 159 -14.53 -35.03 10.40
N GLU A 160 -13.51 -34.64 9.64
CA GLU A 160 -12.63 -33.50 9.95
C GLU A 160 -12.31 -32.75 8.66
N ASN A 161 -12.10 -31.45 8.77
CA ASN A 161 -11.61 -30.59 7.71
C ASN A 161 -10.65 -29.59 8.36
N THR A 162 -9.36 -29.66 8.02
CA THR A 162 -8.35 -28.72 8.52
C THR A 162 -7.88 -27.85 7.38
N ILE A 163 -7.98 -26.54 7.55
CA ILE A 163 -7.70 -25.56 6.52
C ILE A 163 -6.36 -24.90 6.78
N ALA A 164 -5.56 -24.85 5.73
CA ALA A 164 -4.31 -24.11 5.69
C ALA A 164 -4.26 -23.30 4.40
N MET A 165 -3.56 -22.18 4.43
CA MET A 165 -3.24 -21.40 3.25
C MET A 165 -1.72 -21.36 3.08
N HIS A 166 -1.29 -21.56 1.83
CA HIS A 166 0.12 -21.42 1.45
C HIS A 166 0.41 -19.98 1.10
N VAL A 167 1.58 -19.52 1.50
CA VAL A 167 1.98 -18.12 1.45
C VAL A 167 3.23 -17.97 0.61
N VAL A 168 3.33 -16.87 -0.14
CA VAL A 168 4.53 -16.50 -0.92
C VAL A 168 5.51 -15.68 -0.05
N GLY A 169 5.55 -15.95 1.25
CA GLY A 169 6.26 -15.14 2.26
C GLY A 169 6.52 -15.89 3.55
N GLU A 170 6.89 -15.16 4.61
CA GLU A 170 7.19 -15.75 5.93
C GLU A 170 5.97 -15.66 6.86
N LYS A 171 5.53 -16.82 7.39
CA LYS A 171 4.55 -16.86 8.49
C LYS A 171 5.24 -16.45 9.79
N SER A 172 4.75 -15.43 10.49
CA SER A 172 5.30 -15.00 11.78
C SER A 172 4.27 -15.16 12.90
N GLN A 173 4.50 -16.10 13.83
CA GLN A 173 3.61 -16.32 14.98
C GLN A 173 3.69 -15.21 16.04
N SER A 174 4.82 -14.49 16.15
CA SER A 174 5.08 -13.55 17.25
C SER A 174 4.84 -12.07 16.90
N ASN A 175 4.77 -11.71 15.61
CA ASN A 175 4.52 -10.34 15.15
C ASN A 175 3.33 -10.30 14.18
N PRO A 176 2.09 -10.42 14.69
CA PRO A 176 0.88 -10.33 13.86
C PRO A 176 0.72 -8.96 13.20
N PHE A 177 1.40 -7.92 13.71
CA PHE A 177 1.44 -6.55 13.17
C PHE A 177 2.77 -6.21 12.49
N GLY A 178 3.36 -7.17 11.76
CA GLY A 178 4.70 -7.10 11.18
C GLY A 178 4.87 -6.13 10.01
N GLY A 179 4.49 -4.86 10.16
CA GLY A 179 4.78 -3.79 9.19
C GLY A 179 6.28 -3.58 8.92
N SER A 180 7.16 -4.19 9.72
CA SER A 180 8.61 -4.14 9.55
C SER A 180 9.19 -5.23 8.62
N ASN A 181 8.48 -6.33 8.35
CA ASN A 181 8.93 -7.36 7.40
C ASN A 181 8.13 -7.26 6.09
N PRO A 182 8.75 -6.82 4.97
CA PRO A 182 8.07 -6.67 3.68
C PRO A 182 7.42 -7.95 3.15
N TRP A 183 7.87 -9.12 3.62
CA TRP A 183 7.40 -10.45 3.21
C TRP A 183 6.45 -11.10 4.23
N SER A 184 6.00 -10.36 5.25
CA SER A 184 5.12 -10.93 6.27
C SER A 184 3.79 -11.38 5.66
N PHE A 185 3.32 -12.56 6.06
CA PHE A 185 2.03 -13.08 5.66
C PHE A 185 1.33 -13.74 6.86
N ASN A 186 0.39 -13.02 7.47
CA ASN A 186 -0.30 -13.43 8.69
C ASN A 186 -1.74 -13.81 8.37
N ILE A 187 -2.11 -15.06 8.62
CA ILE A 187 -3.43 -15.61 8.29
C ILE A 187 -4.20 -15.90 9.57
N GLN A 188 -5.45 -15.45 9.61
CA GLN A 188 -6.45 -15.81 10.60
C GLN A 188 -7.54 -16.65 9.92
N GLY A 189 -8.01 -17.69 10.62
CA GLY A 189 -8.98 -18.66 10.08
C GLY A 189 -8.37 -19.97 9.60
N GLU A 190 -7.04 -20.17 9.72
CA GLU A 190 -6.43 -21.50 9.60
C GLU A 190 -6.83 -22.39 10.79
N GLY A 191 -6.92 -23.70 10.57
CA GLY A 191 -7.33 -24.68 11.58
C GLY A 191 -8.63 -25.39 11.22
N SER A 192 -9.49 -25.64 12.20
CA SER A 192 -10.73 -26.40 11.99
C SER A 192 -11.68 -25.67 11.05
N GLY A 193 -11.88 -26.23 9.86
CA GLY A 193 -12.87 -25.82 8.88
C GLY A 193 -14.23 -26.51 9.08
N THR A 194 -15.22 -26.10 8.29
CA THR A 194 -16.54 -26.73 8.34
C THR A 194 -16.49 -28.17 7.82
N THR A 195 -17.15 -29.07 8.54
CA THR A 195 -17.39 -30.46 8.14
C THR A 195 -18.78 -30.65 7.54
N PHE A 196 -19.66 -29.65 7.67
CA PHE A 196 -21.02 -29.71 7.17
C PHE A 196 -21.08 -29.27 5.70
N GLY A 197 -21.56 -30.18 4.84
CA GLY A 197 -21.98 -29.85 3.47
C GLY A 197 -20.93 -29.18 2.59
N LEU A 198 -19.63 -29.49 2.78
CA LEU A 198 -18.53 -28.89 2.00
C LEU A 198 -18.46 -27.34 2.10
N GLY A 199 -19.02 -26.76 3.16
CA GLY A 199 -19.38 -25.35 3.24
C GLY A 199 -18.23 -24.32 3.27
N ASP A 200 -18.64 -23.07 3.52
CA ASP A 200 -17.80 -21.88 3.49
C ASP A 200 -16.81 -21.80 4.67
N ASN A 201 -15.59 -21.31 4.37
CA ASN A 201 -14.53 -21.08 5.35
C ASN A 201 -13.92 -19.69 5.13
N ALA A 202 -14.05 -18.83 6.13
CA ALA A 202 -13.60 -17.44 6.06
C ALA A 202 -12.15 -17.32 6.54
N LEU A 203 -11.36 -16.56 5.79
CA LEU A 203 -9.95 -16.29 6.03
C LEU A 203 -9.72 -14.78 6.01
N SER A 204 -8.94 -14.28 6.97
CA SER A 204 -8.45 -12.90 7.03
C SER A 204 -6.93 -12.92 6.98
N ILE A 205 -6.35 -12.08 6.13
CA ILE A 205 -4.93 -12.12 5.79
C ILE A 205 -4.38 -10.70 5.92
N LEU A 206 -3.32 -10.53 6.71
CA LEU A 206 -2.53 -9.31 6.73
C LEU A 206 -1.18 -9.57 6.06
N MET A 207 -0.84 -8.72 5.09
CA MET A 207 0.33 -8.88 4.22
C MET A 207 1.24 -7.66 4.30
N GLY A 208 2.55 -7.92 4.28
CA GLY A 208 3.58 -6.89 4.08
C GLY A 208 3.63 -6.43 2.63
N ARG A 209 4.34 -5.33 2.36
CA ARG A 209 4.49 -4.69 1.04
C ARG A 209 4.69 -5.66 -0.13
N ASN A 210 5.72 -6.50 -0.08
CA ASN A 210 6.11 -7.33 -1.23
C ASN A 210 5.06 -8.40 -1.49
N SER A 211 4.53 -9.01 -0.43
CA SER A 211 3.45 -10.00 -0.53
C SER A 211 2.16 -9.38 -1.08
N ALA A 212 1.79 -8.20 -0.59
CA ALA A 212 0.64 -7.46 -1.10
C ALA A 212 0.77 -7.16 -2.60
N SER A 213 1.95 -6.70 -3.02
CA SER A 213 2.23 -6.39 -4.42
C SER A 213 2.14 -7.60 -5.34
N LEU A 214 2.68 -8.74 -4.90
CA LEU A 214 2.60 -9.99 -5.65
C LEU A 214 1.16 -10.47 -5.80
N VAL A 215 0.36 -10.44 -4.73
CA VAL A 215 -1.06 -10.84 -4.77
C VAL A 215 -1.84 -9.91 -5.68
N ARG A 216 -1.66 -8.60 -5.52
CA ARG A 216 -2.33 -7.60 -6.34
C ARG A 216 -1.97 -7.75 -7.82
N SER A 217 -0.69 -7.88 -8.15
CA SER A 217 -0.22 -8.05 -9.52
C SER A 217 -0.81 -9.32 -10.16
N ALA A 218 -0.88 -10.42 -9.40
CA ALA A 218 -1.52 -11.65 -9.86
C ALA A 218 -3.00 -11.41 -10.21
N LEU A 219 -3.74 -10.73 -9.33
CA LEU A 219 -5.15 -10.39 -9.54
C LEU A 219 -5.35 -9.48 -10.77
N GLU A 220 -4.53 -8.43 -10.93
CA GLU A 220 -4.59 -7.50 -12.06
C GLU A 220 -4.25 -8.16 -13.42
N ASN A 221 -3.48 -9.24 -13.39
CA ASN A 221 -3.17 -10.07 -14.56
C ASN A 221 -4.21 -11.18 -14.82
N GLY A 222 -5.34 -11.19 -14.12
CA GLY A 222 -6.41 -12.18 -14.31
C GLY A 222 -6.10 -13.55 -13.71
N THR A 223 -5.19 -13.61 -12.74
CA THR A 223 -4.82 -14.85 -12.02
C THR A 223 -5.06 -14.69 -10.51
N ASN A 224 -4.87 -15.74 -9.72
CA ASN A 224 -4.92 -15.67 -8.27
C ASN A 224 -3.88 -16.63 -7.70
N ASN A 225 -2.91 -16.09 -6.97
CA ASN A 225 -1.78 -16.84 -6.40
C ASN A 225 -2.00 -17.26 -4.94
N LEU A 226 -3.21 -17.02 -4.40
CA LEU A 226 -3.60 -17.50 -3.08
C LEU A 226 -4.01 -18.98 -3.17
N VAL A 227 -3.29 -19.83 -2.45
CA VAL A 227 -3.54 -21.28 -2.43
C VAL A 227 -4.17 -21.67 -1.11
N VAL A 228 -5.33 -22.30 -1.16
CA VAL A 228 -5.97 -22.89 0.01
C VAL A 228 -5.83 -24.40 -0.06
N GLU A 229 -5.60 -25.01 1.10
CA GLU A 229 -5.51 -26.45 1.31
C GLU A 229 -6.54 -26.86 2.36
N ASN A 230 -7.37 -27.83 2.00
CA ASN A 230 -8.30 -28.52 2.87
C ASN A 230 -7.78 -29.95 3.06
N ASN A 231 -7.25 -30.22 4.25
CA ASN A 231 -6.93 -31.57 4.72
C ASN A 231 -8.20 -32.19 5.29
N ILE A 232 -8.85 -33.02 4.49
CA ILE A 232 -10.14 -33.62 4.81
C ILE A 232 -9.99 -35.05 5.30
N LYS A 233 -10.85 -35.45 6.23
CA LYS A 233 -11.04 -36.85 6.62
C LYS A 233 -12.48 -37.26 6.37
N TYR A 234 -12.71 -38.38 5.70
CA TYR A 234 -14.05 -38.87 5.37
C TYR A 234 -14.18 -40.37 5.62
N LYS A 235 -15.40 -40.81 5.92
CA LYS A 235 -15.71 -42.23 6.12
C LYS A 235 -15.82 -42.93 4.76
N ALA A 236 -15.15 -44.07 4.61
CA ALA A 236 -15.21 -44.91 3.42
C ALA A 236 -15.31 -46.39 3.81
N TYR A 237 -15.97 -47.17 2.96
CA TYR A 237 -16.08 -48.61 3.15
C TYR A 237 -14.83 -49.32 2.61
N MET A 238 -14.10 -50.04 3.46
CA MET A 238 -13.01 -50.92 3.01
C MET A 238 -13.50 -52.37 2.90
N PRO A 239 -13.28 -53.05 1.76
CA PRO A 239 -13.56 -54.48 1.64
C PRO A 239 -12.60 -55.30 2.51
N THR A 240 -13.07 -56.45 2.99
CA THR A 240 -12.32 -57.35 3.88
C THR A 240 -10.96 -57.70 3.31
N THR A 241 -9.89 -57.20 3.94
CA THR A 241 -8.51 -57.50 3.56
C THR A 241 -7.77 -58.15 4.72
N GLU A 242 -7.08 -59.25 4.44
CA GLU A 242 -6.21 -59.95 5.39
C GLU A 242 -4.75 -59.70 5.01
N ILE A 243 -3.99 -59.00 5.86
CA ILE A 243 -2.54 -58.83 5.68
C ILE A 243 -1.86 -59.86 6.58
N LYS A 244 -1.14 -60.81 5.99
CA LYS A 244 -0.38 -61.84 6.69
C LYS A 244 1.11 -61.53 6.55
N VAL A 245 1.78 -61.22 7.66
CA VAL A 245 3.23 -60.95 7.67
C VAL A 245 3.93 -62.12 8.31
N THR A 246 4.95 -62.65 7.62
CA THR A 246 5.86 -63.65 8.16
C THR A 246 7.26 -63.06 8.29
N VAL A 247 7.78 -63.05 9.52
CA VAL A 247 9.10 -62.53 9.86
C VAL A 247 10.02 -63.70 10.22
N ASN A 248 11.12 -63.84 9.50
CA ASN A 248 12.21 -64.74 9.85
C ASN A 248 13.19 -64.01 10.78
N ALA A 249 12.99 -64.18 12.09
CA ALA A 249 13.75 -63.47 13.12
C ALA A 249 15.27 -63.67 13.01
N LYS A 250 15.72 -64.85 12.56
CA LYS A 250 17.15 -65.17 12.40
C LYS A 250 17.80 -64.36 11.29
N LYS A 251 17.14 -64.22 10.13
CA LYS A 251 17.65 -63.40 9.01
C LYS A 251 17.65 -61.93 9.35
N VAL A 252 16.58 -61.42 9.96
CA VAL A 252 16.50 -60.01 10.38
C VAL A 252 17.58 -59.69 11.41
N HIS A 253 17.75 -60.55 12.42
CA HIS A 253 18.81 -60.42 13.41
C HIS A 253 20.20 -60.47 12.78
N ASN A 254 20.47 -61.39 11.86
CA ASN A 254 21.77 -61.51 11.19
C ASN A 254 22.09 -60.30 10.31
N TYR A 255 21.10 -59.79 9.55
CA TYR A 255 21.24 -58.58 8.74
C TYR A 255 21.64 -57.39 9.61
N PHE A 256 20.89 -57.12 10.68
CA PHE A 256 21.19 -56.01 11.58
C PHE A 256 22.48 -56.21 12.37
N SER A 257 22.77 -57.43 12.84
CA SER A 257 24.02 -57.76 13.54
C SER A 257 25.25 -57.58 12.65
N SER A 258 25.14 -57.89 11.35
CA SER A 258 26.23 -57.65 10.39
C SER A 258 26.49 -56.17 10.12
N LYS A 259 25.47 -55.32 10.33
CA LYS A 259 25.56 -53.84 10.25
C LYS A 259 25.95 -53.20 11.59
N PHE A 260 25.85 -53.95 12.69
CA PHE A 260 26.05 -53.47 14.07
C PHE A 260 27.52 -53.44 14.51
N SER A 261 28.47 -53.96 13.70
CA SER A 261 29.91 -53.92 14.01
C SER A 261 30.52 -52.51 14.08
N ALA A 262 29.71 -51.45 13.98
CA ALA A 262 30.09 -50.04 14.03
C ALA A 262 29.49 -49.22 15.19
N GLY A 263 28.82 -49.83 16.18
CA GLY A 263 28.52 -49.17 17.47
C GLY A 263 27.42 -48.09 17.47
N ILE A 264 26.44 -48.14 16.56
CA ILE A 264 25.29 -47.21 16.53
C ILE A 264 23.99 -47.96 16.88
N SER A 265 23.18 -47.37 17.78
CA SER A 265 21.83 -47.84 18.12
C SER A 265 20.95 -47.89 16.86
N TRP A 266 20.44 -49.08 16.53
CA TRP A 266 19.73 -49.37 15.27
C TRP A 266 18.42 -48.59 15.07
N PHE A 267 17.87 -47.98 16.12
CA PHE A 267 16.74 -47.04 16.03
C PHE A 267 17.06 -45.74 15.29
N ARG A 268 18.35 -45.42 15.09
CA ARG A 268 18.80 -44.21 14.37
C ARG A 268 19.09 -44.47 12.89
N VAL A 269 18.96 -45.71 12.43
CA VAL A 269 19.13 -46.06 11.01
C VAL A 269 17.80 -45.84 10.30
N ASN A 270 17.84 -45.25 9.10
CA ASN A 270 16.64 -44.94 8.32
C ASN A 270 15.93 -46.25 7.90
N TRP A 271 14.96 -46.68 8.71
CA TRP A 271 14.30 -47.99 8.63
C TRP A 271 13.70 -48.26 7.26
N GLU A 272 13.12 -47.24 6.62
CA GLU A 272 12.50 -47.33 5.31
C GLU A 272 13.46 -47.86 4.24
N HIS A 273 14.75 -47.48 4.31
CA HIS A 273 15.74 -47.83 3.29
C HIS A 273 16.36 -49.22 3.50
N GLU A 274 16.33 -49.71 4.74
CA GLU A 274 16.88 -51.02 5.10
C GLU A 274 15.78 -52.11 5.11
N TYR A 275 14.51 -51.72 5.28
CA TYR A 275 13.35 -52.61 5.16
C TYR A 275 13.30 -53.32 3.79
N GLU A 276 13.47 -52.58 2.70
CA GLU A 276 13.41 -53.13 1.34
C GLU A 276 14.52 -54.16 1.09
N LYS A 277 15.70 -53.98 1.68
CA LYS A 277 16.82 -54.94 1.58
C LYS A 277 16.52 -56.22 2.36
N ILE A 278 15.93 -56.11 3.55
CA ILE A 278 15.54 -57.26 4.39
C ILE A 278 14.41 -58.07 3.75
N VAL A 279 13.46 -57.41 3.09
CA VAL A 279 12.43 -58.07 2.27
C VAL A 279 13.08 -58.79 1.09
N THR A 280 14.02 -58.16 0.40
CA THR A 280 14.73 -58.75 -0.75
C THR A 280 15.56 -59.98 -0.35
N GLU A 281 16.14 -60.00 0.85
CA GLU A 281 16.87 -61.15 1.41
C GLU A 281 15.95 -62.25 2.00
N GLY A 282 14.62 -62.03 1.94
CA GLY A 282 13.60 -62.95 2.42
C GLY A 282 13.59 -63.09 3.95
N GLY A 283 13.94 -62.02 4.67
CA GLY A 283 13.82 -61.91 6.12
C GLY A 283 12.42 -61.52 6.58
N ILE A 284 11.66 -60.82 5.75
CA ILE A 284 10.26 -60.45 5.95
C ILE A 284 9.50 -60.79 4.66
N THR A 285 8.45 -61.59 4.76
CA THR A 285 7.56 -61.93 3.65
C THR A 285 6.13 -61.50 3.99
N THR A 286 5.54 -60.66 3.15
CA THR A 286 4.18 -60.14 3.32
C THR A 286 3.26 -60.78 2.28
N GLU A 287 2.21 -61.45 2.74
CA GLU A 287 1.10 -61.98 1.93
C GLU A 287 -0.14 -61.10 2.17
N ILE A 288 -0.60 -60.38 1.14
CA ILE A 288 -1.86 -59.62 1.21
C ILE A 288 -2.96 -60.51 0.64
N ILE A 289 -3.73 -61.14 1.52
CA ILE A 289 -4.90 -61.93 1.18
C ILE A 289 -6.11 -61.00 1.16
N THR A 290 -6.32 -60.36 0.02
CA THR A 290 -7.65 -59.82 -0.32
C THR A 290 -8.54 -60.99 -0.73
N ASP A 291 -9.81 -60.99 -0.28
CA ASP A 291 -10.81 -61.99 -0.68
C ASP A 291 -10.78 -62.23 -2.22
N ASN A 292 -11.19 -63.41 -2.69
CA ASN A 292 -11.06 -63.93 -4.07
C ASN A 292 -11.91 -63.17 -5.11
N GLN A 293 -11.86 -61.85 -5.06
CA GLN A 293 -12.74 -60.90 -5.73
C GLN A 293 -12.00 -60.02 -6.75
N PHE A 294 -10.69 -60.17 -6.87
CA PHE A 294 -9.84 -59.33 -7.70
C PHE A 294 -9.15 -60.19 -8.77
N SER A 295 -9.08 -59.69 -10.00
CA SER A 295 -8.14 -60.21 -11.00
C SER A 295 -6.69 -59.85 -10.63
N ASP A 296 -5.69 -60.57 -11.14
CA ASP A 296 -4.27 -60.36 -10.80
C ASP A 296 -3.79 -58.92 -11.03
N ALA A 297 -4.32 -58.24 -12.06
CA ALA A 297 -4.01 -56.84 -12.36
C ALA A 297 -4.65 -55.85 -11.38
N GLU A 298 -5.84 -56.16 -10.86
CA GLU A 298 -6.54 -55.36 -9.85
C GLU A 298 -5.93 -55.55 -8.46
N ARG A 299 -5.49 -56.78 -8.13
CA ARG A 299 -4.75 -57.07 -6.89
C ARG A 299 -3.50 -56.22 -6.78
N LYS A 300 -2.67 -56.17 -7.83
CA LYS A 300 -1.38 -55.48 -7.79
C LYS A 300 -1.49 -53.99 -7.42
N LYS A 301 -2.52 -53.29 -7.90
CA LYS A 301 -2.77 -51.87 -7.57
C LYS A 301 -3.22 -51.66 -6.12
N VAL A 302 -4.05 -52.57 -5.60
CA VAL A 302 -4.51 -52.54 -4.21
C VAL A 302 -3.38 -52.92 -3.26
N GLU A 303 -2.59 -53.94 -3.62
CA GLU A 303 -1.39 -54.37 -2.92
C GLU A 303 -0.39 -53.21 -2.79
N GLU A 304 -0.04 -52.51 -3.87
CA GLU A 304 0.87 -51.35 -3.83
C GLU A 304 0.44 -50.27 -2.81
N GLN A 305 -0.86 -49.99 -2.68
CA GLN A 305 -1.39 -49.02 -1.71
C GLN A 305 -1.39 -49.56 -0.27
N LEU A 306 -1.53 -50.86 -0.10
CA LEU A 306 -1.55 -51.54 1.20
C LEU A 306 -0.14 -51.92 1.68
N MET A 307 0.86 -51.95 0.80
CA MET A 307 2.24 -52.26 1.13
C MET A 307 2.78 -51.35 2.23
N THR A 308 2.48 -50.04 2.21
CA THR A 308 2.92 -49.11 3.25
C THR A 308 2.38 -49.49 4.63
N LYS A 309 1.09 -49.82 4.72
CA LYS A 309 0.47 -50.27 5.99
C LYS A 309 1.03 -51.62 6.45
N ALA A 310 1.33 -52.51 5.52
CA ALA A 310 1.98 -53.79 5.83
C ALA A 310 3.42 -53.60 6.33
N ARG A 311 4.15 -52.58 5.83
CA ARG A 311 5.48 -52.20 6.31
C ARG A 311 5.42 -51.70 7.76
N ASP A 312 4.47 -50.83 8.07
CA ASP A 312 4.28 -50.28 9.43
C ASP A 312 3.93 -51.39 10.43
N PHE A 313 3.02 -52.29 10.05
CA PHE A 313 2.68 -53.44 10.88
C PHE A 313 3.86 -54.40 11.10
N ALA A 314 4.63 -54.70 10.05
CA ALA A 314 5.83 -55.53 10.17
C ALA A 314 6.87 -54.89 11.11
N PHE A 315 7.00 -53.56 11.10
CA PHE A 315 7.86 -52.82 12.01
C PHE A 315 7.40 -52.92 13.47
N GLU A 316 6.10 -52.76 13.75
CA GLU A 316 5.56 -52.90 15.10
C GLU A 316 5.73 -54.33 15.65
N LEU A 317 5.54 -55.34 14.80
CA LEU A 317 5.71 -56.74 15.18
C LEU A 317 7.17 -57.06 15.50
N LEU A 318 8.10 -56.56 14.69
CA LEU A 318 9.54 -56.64 14.96
C LEU A 318 9.93 -55.91 16.24
N ARG A 319 9.35 -54.73 16.47
CA ARG A 319 9.56 -53.98 17.71
C ARG A 319 9.12 -54.80 18.91
N LYS A 320 7.89 -55.30 18.94
CA LYS A 320 7.38 -56.06 20.08
C LYS A 320 8.14 -57.36 20.34
N GLN A 321 8.51 -58.10 19.29
CA GLN A 321 9.05 -59.46 19.42
C GLN A 321 10.58 -59.51 19.58
N ILE A 322 11.30 -58.49 19.10
CA ILE A 322 12.78 -58.44 19.16
C ILE A 322 13.28 -57.42 20.21
N LEU A 323 12.52 -56.37 20.54
CA LEU A 323 12.98 -55.30 21.45
C LEU A 323 12.49 -55.36 22.88
N ASP A 324 11.35 -56.00 23.20
CA ASP A 324 10.96 -56.09 24.61
C ASP A 324 11.88 -57.10 25.31
N PRO A 325 12.75 -56.65 26.25
CA PRO A 325 13.58 -57.57 26.99
C PRO A 325 12.66 -58.49 27.78
N THR A 326 12.84 -59.79 27.60
CA THR A 326 12.25 -60.80 28.46
C THR A 326 12.93 -60.64 29.82
N ASP A 327 12.42 -59.74 30.66
CA ASP A 327 12.63 -59.70 32.10
C ASP A 327 11.77 -58.60 32.73
N LYS A 328 10.49 -58.92 32.94
CA LYS A 328 9.76 -58.39 34.10
C LYS A 328 8.95 -59.51 34.71
N ASN A 329 9.44 -60.01 35.84
CA ASN A 329 8.65 -60.77 36.79
C ASN A 329 7.39 -59.97 37.15
N PHE A 330 6.27 -60.69 37.24
CA PHE A 330 4.97 -60.16 37.63
C PHE A 330 5.05 -59.48 39.00
N GLY A 331 4.74 -58.19 39.01
CA GLY A 331 4.43 -57.39 40.19
C GLY A 331 3.63 -56.21 39.69
N GLY A 332 2.34 -56.17 40.01
CA GLY A 332 1.40 -55.24 39.43
C GLY A 332 1.79 -53.79 39.67
N GLU A 333 1.95 -53.04 38.58
CA GLU A 333 1.55 -51.64 38.47
C GLU A 333 1.61 -51.26 36.99
N THR A 334 0.48 -50.75 36.51
CA THR A 334 0.24 -50.28 35.15
C THR A 334 1.16 -49.12 34.80
N SER A 335 2.16 -49.35 33.95
CA SER A 335 3.01 -48.30 33.39
C SER A 335 2.89 -48.23 31.86
N GLU A 336 2.41 -47.07 31.38
CA GLU A 336 2.62 -46.47 30.06
C GLU A 336 2.42 -47.35 28.80
N SER A 337 1.28 -48.02 28.70
CA SER A 337 0.80 -48.61 27.43
C SER A 337 -0.44 -47.91 26.85
N GLU A 338 -0.91 -46.82 27.45
CA GLU A 338 -2.15 -46.14 27.06
C GLU A 338 -2.02 -45.20 25.85
N LYS A 339 -0.80 -44.87 25.39
CA LYS A 339 -0.60 -44.00 24.21
C LYS A 339 -0.51 -44.73 22.87
N LEU A 340 -0.40 -46.06 22.86
CA LEU A 340 -0.30 -46.85 21.61
C LEU A 340 -1.64 -47.44 21.14
N LEU A 341 -2.66 -47.47 22.00
CA LEU A 341 -4.01 -47.98 21.68
C LEU A 341 -4.87 -46.99 20.89
N ASN A 342 -4.37 -45.77 20.61
CA ASN A 342 -5.08 -44.74 19.85
C ASN A 342 -4.90 -44.83 18.32
N ILE A 343 -4.14 -45.81 17.80
CA ILE A 343 -3.96 -45.99 16.34
C ILE A 343 -5.12 -46.78 15.72
N TRP A 344 -5.83 -47.60 16.50
CA TRP A 344 -6.93 -48.43 16.00
C TRP A 344 -8.18 -48.26 16.86
N ASN A 345 -8.98 -47.24 16.54
CA ASN A 345 -10.29 -47.05 17.14
C ASN A 345 -11.24 -48.17 16.67
N GLN A 346 -11.64 -49.02 17.63
CA GLN A 346 -12.70 -50.05 17.59
C GLN A 346 -12.30 -51.47 17.13
N GLY A 347 -12.15 -52.36 18.12
CA GLY A 347 -12.71 -53.71 18.03
C GLY A 347 -11.81 -54.87 17.57
N ALA A 348 -10.49 -54.79 17.69
CA ALA A 348 -9.61 -55.95 17.44
C ALA A 348 -9.40 -56.78 18.72
N SER A 349 -9.97 -57.99 18.80
CA SER A 349 -9.63 -58.96 19.84
C SER A 349 -8.34 -59.71 19.45
N MET A 350 -7.24 -59.45 20.15
CA MET A 350 -6.00 -60.24 20.01
C MET A 350 -5.94 -61.32 21.10
N GLY A 351 -6.00 -62.59 20.71
CA GLY A 351 -5.67 -63.71 21.59
C GLY A 351 -4.20 -64.11 21.42
N PHE A 352 -3.38 -63.96 22.47
CA PHE A 352 -1.97 -64.39 22.46
C PHE A 352 -1.80 -65.69 23.26
N SER A 353 -1.25 -66.74 22.65
CA SER A 353 -0.66 -67.86 23.40
C SER A 353 0.86 -67.66 23.47
N LEU A 354 1.38 -67.32 24.65
CA LEU A 354 2.81 -67.23 24.93
C LEU A 354 3.43 -68.62 25.03
N LYS A 355 4.48 -68.89 24.23
CA LYS A 355 5.48 -69.92 24.52
C LYS A 355 6.81 -69.23 24.85
N SER A 356 7.44 -69.69 25.92
CA SER A 356 8.54 -69.05 26.67
C SER A 356 9.78 -68.66 25.85
N GLY A 357 10.46 -67.59 26.30
CA GLY A 357 11.57 -66.89 25.66
C GLY A 357 12.89 -67.64 25.39
N GLN A 358 12.99 -68.95 25.62
CA GLN A 358 14.19 -69.72 25.28
C GLN A 358 14.17 -70.36 23.87
N GLN A 359 13.07 -70.27 23.12
CA GLN A 359 12.98 -70.79 21.74
C GLN A 359 12.99 -69.70 20.65
N VAL A 360 13.30 -68.44 20.99
CA VAL A 360 13.24 -67.30 20.05
C VAL A 360 14.33 -67.37 18.94
N ARG A 361 15.28 -68.31 19.01
CA ARG A 361 16.35 -68.47 18.00
C ARG A 361 15.99 -69.33 16.78
N GLU A 362 14.79 -69.91 16.69
CA GLU A 362 14.38 -70.76 15.54
C GLU A 362 12.94 -70.57 15.05
N VAL A 363 12.24 -69.51 15.45
CA VAL A 363 10.80 -69.37 15.13
C VAL A 363 10.58 -68.30 14.05
N ASN A 364 9.95 -68.71 12.95
CA ASN A 364 9.29 -67.78 12.03
C ASN A 364 8.01 -67.28 12.72
N PHE A 365 7.84 -65.97 12.80
CA PHE A 365 6.61 -65.37 13.33
C PHE A 365 5.68 -65.10 12.17
N THR A 366 4.52 -65.73 12.13
CA THR A 366 3.46 -65.44 11.16
C THR A 366 2.27 -64.89 11.92
N ASP A 367 1.84 -63.68 11.55
CA ASP A 367 0.64 -63.06 12.12
C ASP A 367 -0.23 -62.49 11.00
N SER A 368 -1.54 -62.47 11.20
CA SER A 368 -2.48 -61.96 10.21
C SER A 368 -3.47 -60.99 10.83
N ILE A 369 -3.80 -59.93 10.10
CA ILE A 369 -4.85 -59.01 10.51
C ILE A 369 -5.92 -58.93 9.44
N ARG A 370 -7.17 -59.14 9.85
CA ARG A 370 -8.37 -58.99 9.03
C ARG A 370 -9.05 -57.67 9.34
N PHE A 371 -9.32 -56.87 8.31
CA PHE A 371 -10.06 -55.63 8.45
C PHE A 371 -11.22 -55.58 7.46
N SER A 372 -12.44 -55.48 7.97
CA SER A 372 -13.65 -55.10 7.23
C SER A 372 -14.40 -54.06 8.06
N SER A 373 -14.23 -52.78 7.74
CA SER A 373 -14.73 -51.67 8.55
C SER A 373 -15.01 -50.44 7.69
N ILE A 374 -15.90 -49.58 8.20
CA ILE A 374 -15.99 -48.19 7.76
C ILE A 374 -14.78 -47.48 8.37
N GLU A 375 -13.82 -47.13 7.52
CA GLU A 375 -12.57 -46.48 7.93
C GLU A 375 -12.62 -44.99 7.63
N VAL A 376 -11.83 -44.21 8.38
CA VAL A 376 -11.65 -42.78 8.13
C VAL A 376 -10.42 -42.59 7.23
N LEU A 377 -10.66 -42.23 5.97
CA LEU A 377 -9.61 -41.90 5.00
C LEU A 377 -9.28 -40.42 5.04
N SER A 378 -8.00 -40.10 4.83
CA SER A 378 -7.54 -38.73 4.62
C SER A 378 -7.38 -38.42 3.13
N SER A 379 -7.78 -37.23 2.72
CA SER A 379 -7.47 -36.68 1.39
C SER A 379 -7.14 -35.20 1.50
N LYS A 380 -6.52 -34.67 0.44
CA LYS A 380 -6.08 -33.28 0.36
C LYS A 380 -6.71 -32.63 -0.87
N ILE A 381 -7.44 -31.55 -0.64
CA ILE A 381 -8.02 -30.69 -1.68
C ILE A 381 -7.23 -29.39 -1.64
N SER A 382 -6.42 -29.11 -2.66
CA SER A 382 -5.49 -27.97 -2.63
C SER A 382 -5.35 -27.36 -4.01
N GLY A 383 -5.39 -26.04 -4.10
CA GLY A 383 -5.21 -25.34 -5.36
C GLY A 383 -5.26 -23.83 -5.23
N ASN A 384 -4.87 -23.14 -6.31
CA ASN A 384 -5.10 -21.71 -6.46
C ASN A 384 -6.60 -21.42 -6.43
N LEU A 385 -6.97 -20.34 -5.77
CA LEU A 385 -8.35 -19.87 -5.77
C LEU A 385 -8.76 -19.37 -7.16
N THR A 386 -10.07 -19.34 -7.40
CA THR A 386 -10.66 -18.84 -8.66
C THR A 386 -10.21 -17.39 -8.94
N PRO A 387 -9.88 -17.02 -10.19
CA PRO A 387 -9.58 -15.63 -10.52
C PRO A 387 -10.82 -14.73 -10.31
N LEU A 388 -10.59 -13.49 -9.90
CA LEU A 388 -11.69 -12.53 -9.66
C LEU A 388 -12.25 -11.92 -10.96
N THR A 389 -11.46 -11.95 -12.03
CA THR A 389 -11.84 -11.51 -13.38
C THR A 389 -11.09 -12.35 -14.41
N LEU A 390 -11.72 -12.54 -15.56
CA LEU A 390 -11.14 -13.16 -16.75
C LEU A 390 -10.46 -12.16 -17.68
N LYS A 391 -10.58 -10.86 -17.37
CA LYS A 391 -10.02 -9.78 -18.17
C LYS A 391 -8.57 -9.53 -17.76
N SER A 392 -7.82 -8.85 -18.64
CA SER A 392 -6.43 -8.45 -18.39
C SER A 392 -6.24 -6.94 -18.61
N GLY A 393 -5.23 -6.35 -17.97
CA GLY A 393 -4.87 -4.94 -18.19
C GLY A 393 -5.89 -3.95 -17.62
N THR A 394 -6.20 -2.88 -18.36
CA THR A 394 -7.03 -1.76 -17.88
C THR A 394 -8.47 -2.17 -17.53
N GLU A 395 -9.03 -3.13 -18.27
CA GLU A 395 -10.38 -3.65 -18.01
C GLU A 395 -10.43 -4.47 -16.73
N ALA A 396 -9.39 -5.27 -16.46
CA ALA A 396 -9.23 -6.00 -15.21
C ALA A 396 -9.17 -5.04 -14.03
N LYS A 397 -8.33 -4.00 -14.12
CA LYS A 397 -8.23 -2.96 -13.08
C LYS A 397 -9.57 -2.31 -12.77
N THR A 398 -10.40 -2.06 -13.78
CA THR A 398 -11.72 -1.46 -13.60
C THR A 398 -12.69 -2.39 -12.89
N GLU A 399 -12.69 -3.68 -13.24
CA GLU A 399 -13.55 -4.67 -12.61
C GLU A 399 -13.11 -5.00 -11.18
N LEU A 400 -11.80 -5.04 -10.94
CA LEU A 400 -11.18 -5.30 -9.65
C LEU A 400 -11.46 -4.20 -8.63
N LYS A 401 -11.82 -2.98 -9.02
CA LYS A 401 -12.25 -1.90 -8.07
C LYS A 401 -13.42 -2.31 -7.17
N LYS A 402 -14.20 -3.34 -7.55
CA LYS A 402 -15.28 -3.90 -6.72
C LYS A 402 -14.78 -4.75 -5.55
N TYR A 403 -13.54 -5.23 -5.64
CA TYR A 403 -12.91 -6.16 -4.70
C TYR A 403 -11.68 -5.57 -4.03
N ILE A 404 -10.93 -4.73 -4.75
CA ILE A 404 -9.71 -4.08 -4.29
C ILE A 404 -10.03 -2.61 -4.00
N SER A 405 -9.80 -2.21 -2.76
CA SER A 405 -9.81 -0.82 -2.32
C SER A 405 -8.38 -0.40 -2.01
N GLU A 406 -8.06 0.86 -2.27
CA GLU A 406 -6.79 1.46 -1.87
C GLU A 406 -7.08 2.44 -0.76
N ILE A 407 -6.30 2.37 0.32
CA ILE A 407 -6.20 3.38 1.36
C ILE A 407 -4.76 3.87 1.31
N GLN A 408 -4.53 5.16 1.11
CA GLN A 408 -3.19 5.68 1.34
C GLN A 408 -3.04 5.82 2.85
N LEU A 409 -2.04 5.19 3.47
CA LEU A 409 -1.77 5.40 4.90
C LEU A 409 -1.30 6.83 5.18
N ASP A 410 -0.83 7.51 4.14
CA ASP A 410 -0.41 8.91 4.15
C ASP A 410 -1.60 9.88 3.91
N GLU A 411 -2.82 9.36 3.64
CA GLU A 411 -4.08 10.12 3.46
C GLU A 411 -4.63 10.64 4.81
N ASP A 412 -3.91 11.58 5.40
CA ASP A 412 -4.62 12.75 5.93
C ASP A 412 -3.93 14.08 5.58
N PHE A 413 -2.77 14.08 4.91
CA PHE A 413 -2.01 15.33 4.76
C PHE A 413 -1.13 15.38 3.51
N SER A 414 -1.67 15.83 2.37
CA SER A 414 -0.79 16.41 1.33
C SER A 414 -0.37 17.81 1.76
N LYS A 415 0.92 18.14 1.72
CA LYS A 415 1.41 19.46 2.14
C LYS A 415 1.45 20.41 0.96
N VAL A 416 0.70 21.50 1.04
CA VAL A 416 0.85 22.64 0.13
C VAL A 416 1.86 23.59 0.73
N GLN A 417 2.98 23.76 0.05
CA GLN A 417 3.97 24.78 0.38
C GLN A 417 3.76 26.01 -0.49
N VAL A 418 3.51 27.14 0.16
CA VAL A 418 3.47 28.44 -0.52
C VAL A 418 4.73 29.19 -0.13
N ILE A 419 5.55 29.52 -1.12
CA ILE A 419 6.74 30.34 -0.94
C ILE A 419 6.39 31.77 -1.36
N ALA A 420 6.58 32.70 -0.44
CA ALA A 420 6.39 34.12 -0.69
C ALA A 420 7.72 34.85 -0.57
N SER A 421 8.04 35.65 -1.57
CA SER A 421 9.24 36.48 -1.63
C SER A 421 8.88 37.86 -2.16
N LEU A 422 9.49 38.91 -1.60
CA LEU A 422 9.37 40.25 -2.13
C LEU A 422 10.34 40.42 -3.32
N ASN A 423 9.78 40.70 -4.49
CA ASN A 423 10.56 41.07 -5.67
C ASN A 423 10.42 42.58 -5.92
N GLY A 424 11.04 43.38 -5.04
CA GLY A 424 10.96 44.83 -5.05
C GLY A 424 11.68 45.45 -3.85
N GLY A 425 12.01 46.74 -3.93
CA GLY A 425 12.66 47.46 -2.82
C GLY A 425 11.65 48.20 -1.95
N LEU A 426 11.84 48.14 -0.63
CA LEU A 426 11.16 49.05 0.30
C LEU A 426 11.79 50.45 0.17
N ILE A 427 11.10 51.44 0.71
CA ILE A 427 11.54 52.83 0.73
C ILE A 427 12.94 52.95 1.34
N LYS A 428 13.78 53.74 0.68
CA LYS A 428 15.13 54.08 1.13
C LYS A 428 15.18 55.58 1.39
N LEU A 429 15.46 55.91 2.65
CA LEU A 429 15.78 57.27 3.07
C LEU A 429 17.30 57.44 3.14
N ASP A 430 17.80 58.62 2.77
CA ASP A 430 19.17 59.07 3.05
C ASP A 430 19.30 59.66 4.47
N LYS A 431 20.48 60.24 4.77
CA LYS A 431 20.78 60.86 6.07
C LYS A 431 19.91 62.08 6.37
N ASP A 432 19.37 62.73 5.34
CA ASP A 432 18.57 63.95 5.42
C ASP A 432 17.06 63.64 5.36
N SER A 433 16.69 62.35 5.45
CA SER A 433 15.32 61.85 5.35
C SER A 433 14.66 62.09 3.98
N ASP A 434 15.46 62.25 2.93
CA ASP A 434 14.99 62.32 1.55
C ASP A 434 14.91 60.91 0.92
N ILE A 435 13.91 60.69 0.08
CA ILE A 435 13.60 59.38 -0.51
C ILE A 435 14.48 59.17 -1.75
N VAL A 436 15.38 58.19 -1.69
CA VAL A 436 16.41 57.98 -2.73
C VAL A 436 16.03 56.95 -3.78
N ASN A 437 15.00 56.12 -3.56
CA ASN A 437 14.54 55.11 -4.51
C ASN A 437 13.10 55.36 -4.98
N ASP A 438 12.68 54.64 -6.02
CA ASP A 438 11.38 54.84 -6.69
C ASP A 438 10.23 54.08 -6.01
N SER A 439 10.27 53.93 -4.69
CA SER A 439 9.27 53.17 -3.93
C SER A 439 8.86 53.89 -2.65
N PRO A 440 7.59 54.27 -2.48
CA PRO A 440 7.07 54.86 -1.24
C PRO A 440 6.65 53.81 -0.20
N VAL A 441 6.88 52.51 -0.48
CA VAL A 441 6.40 51.39 0.33
C VAL A 441 7.31 51.21 1.54
N SER A 442 6.77 51.44 2.73
CA SER A 442 7.51 51.25 4.00
C SER A 442 7.52 49.79 4.45
N GLN A 443 6.41 49.09 4.27
CA GLN A 443 6.24 47.72 4.71
C GLN A 443 5.28 46.94 3.82
N VAL A 444 5.60 45.66 3.59
CA VAL A 444 4.72 44.69 2.95
C VAL A 444 4.53 43.52 3.89
N SER A 445 3.29 43.10 4.12
CA SER A 445 2.98 41.86 4.84
C SER A 445 2.05 40.99 4.01
N ILE A 446 2.21 39.68 4.16
CA ILE A 446 1.41 38.68 3.46
C ILE A 446 0.72 37.76 4.46
N GLU A 447 -0.55 37.46 4.19
CA GLU A 447 -1.26 36.34 4.78
C GLU A 447 -1.61 35.34 3.67
N VAL A 448 -1.33 34.06 3.90
CA VAL A 448 -1.72 32.99 2.99
C VAL A 448 -2.89 32.24 3.59
N GLY A 449 -3.97 32.13 2.82
CA GLY A 449 -5.20 31.48 3.17
C GLY A 449 -5.36 30.16 2.41
N TYR A 450 -5.73 29.11 3.13
CA TYR A 450 -6.02 27.80 2.55
C TYR A 450 -7.31 27.20 3.15
N PRO A 451 -8.19 26.59 2.34
CA PRO A 451 -9.42 25.98 2.85
C PRO A 451 -9.13 24.77 3.74
N ASP A 452 -9.82 24.68 4.88
CA ASP A 452 -9.84 23.49 5.74
C ASP A 452 -10.76 22.40 5.17
N SER A 453 -10.86 21.27 5.88
CA SER A 453 -11.70 20.12 5.48
C SER A 453 -13.20 20.44 5.38
N LYS A 454 -13.65 21.59 5.88
CA LYS A 454 -15.03 22.09 5.80
C LYS A 454 -15.17 23.24 4.80
N GLY A 455 -14.13 23.54 4.03
CA GLY A 455 -14.09 24.62 3.04
C GLY A 455 -13.90 26.02 3.64
N LYS A 456 -13.62 26.14 4.95
CA LYS A 456 -13.36 27.43 5.60
C LYS A 456 -11.91 27.83 5.42
N ILE A 457 -11.65 29.04 4.95
CA ILE A 457 -10.28 29.55 4.76
C ILE A 457 -9.61 29.79 6.12
N ILE A 458 -8.47 29.12 6.34
CA ILE A 458 -7.55 29.38 7.45
C ILE A 458 -6.43 30.28 6.94
N TRP A 459 -6.32 31.47 7.53
CA TRP A 459 -5.26 32.44 7.22
C TRP A 459 -4.05 32.25 8.12
N LYS A 460 -2.85 32.24 7.52
CA LYS A 460 -1.57 32.28 8.21
C LYS A 460 -0.81 33.54 7.83
N SER A 461 -0.45 34.35 8.82
CA SER A 461 0.36 35.57 8.68
C SER A 461 1.83 35.36 9.03
N SER A 462 2.21 34.14 9.42
CA SER A 462 3.57 33.78 9.83
C SER A 462 4.01 32.49 9.14
N GLY A 463 5.29 32.42 8.80
CA GLY A 463 5.89 31.30 8.07
C GLY A 463 7.33 31.04 8.50
N ARG A 464 7.91 29.97 7.96
CA ARG A 464 9.33 29.63 8.16
C ARG A 464 10.18 30.48 7.23
N MET A 465 11.19 31.15 7.75
CA MET A 465 12.06 32.01 6.95
C MET A 465 13.23 31.20 6.40
N ILE A 466 13.46 31.28 5.09
CA ILE A 466 14.65 30.69 4.44
C ILE A 466 15.88 31.47 4.91
N ALA A 467 16.97 30.77 5.26
CA ALA A 467 18.17 31.45 5.76
C ALA A 467 18.84 32.30 4.66
N PRO A 468 19.52 33.40 5.03
CA PRO A 468 20.21 34.27 4.07
C PRO A 468 21.29 33.56 3.24
N GLU A 469 21.89 32.48 3.78
CA GLU A 469 22.88 31.64 3.10
C GLU A 469 22.29 30.55 2.19
N GLY A 470 20.96 30.47 2.07
CA GLY A 470 20.24 29.47 1.27
C GLY A 470 19.41 28.52 2.15
N THR A 471 19.04 27.36 1.62
CA THR A 471 18.44 26.27 2.43
C THR A 471 19.52 25.70 3.35
N PRO A 472 19.26 25.46 4.67
CA PRO A 472 17.96 25.28 5.35
C PRO A 472 17.36 26.54 6.02
N TYR A 473 16.23 26.39 6.73
CA TYR A 473 15.52 27.49 7.44
C TYR A 473 16.31 28.05 8.63
N VAL A 474 16.02 29.30 9.00
CA VAL A 474 16.52 29.91 10.24
C VAL A 474 16.05 29.09 11.45
N LYS A 475 16.97 28.77 12.36
CA LYS A 475 16.72 27.95 13.54
C LYS A 475 16.57 28.79 14.81
N THR A 476 15.89 28.23 15.80
CA THR A 476 15.79 28.77 17.16
C THR A 476 15.75 27.64 18.19
N THR A 477 16.09 27.93 19.44
CA THR A 477 16.04 26.95 20.52
C THR A 477 14.66 26.98 21.19
N SER A 478 13.99 25.83 21.20
CA SER A 478 12.73 25.65 21.92
C SER A 478 12.92 25.79 23.44
N ARG A 479 11.82 26.00 24.18
CA ARG A 479 11.84 26.00 25.65
C ARG A 479 12.36 24.69 26.27
N ALA A 480 12.36 23.60 25.50
CA ALA A 480 12.87 22.29 25.89
C ALA A 480 14.35 22.07 25.49
N GLY A 481 15.05 23.11 25.01
CA GLY A 481 16.47 23.02 24.61
C GLY A 481 16.71 22.39 23.24
N LYS A 482 15.67 21.96 22.52
CA LYS A 482 15.77 21.39 21.18
C LYS A 482 15.79 22.49 20.11
N GLU A 483 16.66 22.35 19.12
CA GLU A 483 16.72 23.22 17.94
C GLU A 483 15.53 22.96 17.00
N ILE A 484 14.81 24.02 16.62
CA ILE A 484 13.59 23.99 15.80
C ILE A 484 13.62 25.09 14.74
N ASP A 485 12.80 24.99 13.69
CA ASP A 485 12.62 26.06 12.70
C ASP A 485 11.99 27.29 13.37
N ALA A 486 12.55 28.46 13.13
CA ALA A 486 12.01 29.73 13.62
C ALA A 486 10.82 30.18 12.75
N ILE A 487 9.73 30.56 13.41
CA ILE A 487 8.52 31.10 12.76
C ILE A 487 8.54 32.62 12.93
N PHE A 488 8.45 33.33 11.82
CA PHE A 488 8.42 34.78 11.79
C PHE A 488 7.13 35.30 11.15
N PRO A 489 6.63 36.47 11.56
CA PRO A 489 5.65 37.20 10.77
C PRO A 489 6.18 37.40 9.36
N ALA A 490 5.37 37.07 8.34
CA ALA A 490 5.76 37.20 6.94
C ALA A 490 5.63 38.67 6.51
N THR A 491 6.58 39.48 7.00
CA THR A 491 6.59 40.93 6.87
C THR A 491 7.98 41.39 6.44
N TRP A 492 8.01 42.22 5.40
CA TRP A 492 9.17 42.95 4.94
C TRP A 492 9.03 44.40 5.38
N ASN A 493 9.82 44.82 6.36
CA ASN A 493 9.86 46.19 6.90
C ASN A 493 11.30 46.66 7.24
N ASP A 494 12.30 45.82 6.97
CA ASP A 494 13.71 46.09 7.21
C ASP A 494 14.49 45.76 5.93
N LYS A 495 15.39 46.66 5.55
CA LYS A 495 16.29 46.52 4.40
C LYS A 495 17.13 45.24 4.45
N SER A 496 17.51 44.80 5.64
CA SER A 496 18.25 43.55 5.82
C SER A 496 17.42 42.30 5.48
N LYS A 497 16.09 42.43 5.50
CA LYS A 497 15.14 41.35 5.32
C LYS A 497 14.39 41.40 3.99
N GLU A 498 14.59 42.42 3.14
CA GLU A 498 13.92 42.61 1.84
C GLU A 498 14.01 41.38 0.93
N LYS A 499 15.11 40.62 1.02
CA LYS A 499 15.34 39.42 0.19
C LYS A 499 14.84 38.12 0.83
N ASN A 500 14.30 38.17 2.04
CA ASN A 500 13.88 36.96 2.74
C ASN A 500 12.67 36.35 2.06
N ALA A 501 12.65 35.03 2.00
CA ALA A 501 11.52 34.24 1.55
C ALA A 501 10.89 33.52 2.73
N PHE A 502 9.56 33.47 2.76
CA PHE A 502 8.78 32.78 3.76
C PHE A 502 8.09 31.58 3.15
N VAL A 503 8.14 30.46 3.87
CA VAL A 503 7.46 29.21 3.51
C VAL A 503 6.29 28.99 4.45
N PHE A 504 5.10 28.83 3.87
CA PHE A 504 3.87 28.51 4.57
C PHE A 504 3.45 27.09 4.22
N ASP A 505 3.26 26.26 5.24
CA ASP A 505 2.82 24.89 5.07
C ASP A 505 1.34 24.76 5.38
N PHE A 506 0.57 24.20 4.45
CA PHE A 506 -0.83 23.88 4.62
C PHE A 506 -1.09 22.41 4.39
N VAL A 507 -2.20 21.95 4.94
CA VAL A 507 -2.71 20.60 4.75
C VAL A 507 -3.78 20.66 3.67
N LYS A 508 -3.67 19.78 2.68
CA LYS A 508 -4.60 19.63 1.57
C LYS A 508 -5.33 18.28 1.65
N ASN A 509 -6.65 18.36 1.50
CA ASN A 509 -7.56 17.23 1.30
C ASN A 509 -8.06 17.21 -0.15
N ASN A 510 -8.50 16.06 -0.65
CA ASN A 510 -8.94 15.89 -2.04
C ASN A 510 -10.13 16.81 -2.40
N GLY A 511 -9.86 17.83 -3.23
CA GLY A 511 -10.80 18.84 -3.72
C GLY A 511 -10.10 20.06 -4.33
N ALA A 512 -10.81 20.90 -5.09
CA ALA A 512 -10.26 22.15 -5.62
C ALA A 512 -9.84 23.08 -4.47
N SER A 513 -8.55 23.41 -4.41
CA SER A 513 -7.94 24.11 -3.28
C SER A 513 -7.20 25.35 -3.79
N LYS A 514 -7.97 26.39 -4.09
CA LYS A 514 -7.41 27.67 -4.47
C LYS A 514 -6.69 28.28 -3.27
N VAL A 515 -5.44 28.66 -3.47
CA VAL A 515 -4.70 29.43 -2.48
C VAL A 515 -5.20 30.86 -2.55
N LYS A 516 -5.54 31.44 -1.39
CA LYS A 516 -5.84 32.86 -1.27
C LYS A 516 -4.65 33.57 -0.67
N VAL A 517 -4.35 34.76 -1.16
CA VAL A 517 -3.27 35.59 -0.65
C VAL A 517 -3.83 36.95 -0.34
N ARG A 518 -3.61 37.42 0.88
CA ARG A 518 -3.91 38.79 1.30
C ARG A 518 -2.60 39.54 1.43
N GLN A 519 -2.46 40.62 0.69
CA GLN A 519 -1.32 41.52 0.73
C GLN A 519 -1.73 42.80 1.45
N ASN A 520 -1.02 43.15 2.51
CA ASN A 520 -1.15 44.47 3.14
C ASN A 520 0.09 45.30 2.80
N ILE A 521 -0.12 46.46 2.17
CA ILE A 521 0.92 47.41 1.80
C ILE A 521 0.76 48.63 2.70
N MET A 522 1.84 48.98 3.41
CA MET A 522 1.90 50.18 4.22
C MET A 522 2.84 51.18 3.56
N TYR A 523 2.34 52.39 3.35
CA TYR A 523 3.13 53.47 2.77
C TYR A 523 3.77 54.34 3.85
N GLU A 524 4.93 54.90 3.52
CA GLU A 524 5.66 55.79 4.43
C GLU A 524 4.79 56.97 4.86
N LYS A 525 4.82 57.33 6.14
CA LYS A 525 4.07 58.47 6.67
C LYS A 525 4.84 59.78 6.45
N ASP A 526 5.29 60.00 5.21
CA ASP A 526 5.97 61.22 4.76
C ASP A 526 4.95 62.22 4.16
N LYS A 527 5.23 63.51 4.28
CA LYS A 527 4.36 64.58 3.72
C LYS A 527 4.25 64.51 2.19
N ARG A 528 5.23 63.90 1.50
CA ARG A 528 5.31 63.69 0.05
C ARG A 528 4.57 62.43 -0.42
N VAL A 529 4.05 61.62 0.49
CA VAL A 529 3.33 60.39 0.18
C VAL A 529 1.87 60.57 0.56
N LYS A 530 0.99 60.72 -0.44
CA LYS A 530 -0.47 60.84 -0.26
C LYS A 530 -1.17 59.55 -0.65
N LEU A 531 -0.65 58.43 -0.16
CA LEU A 531 -1.18 57.09 -0.37
C LEU A 531 -1.81 56.56 0.93
N LYS A 532 -2.96 55.92 0.81
CA LYS A 532 -3.60 55.17 1.90
C LYS A 532 -3.06 53.75 1.91
N ASP A 533 -2.88 53.18 3.09
CA ASP A 533 -2.49 51.77 3.22
C ASP A 533 -3.55 50.89 2.54
N THR A 534 -3.10 49.91 1.75
CA THR A 534 -3.98 49.09 0.92
C THR A 534 -3.94 47.63 1.35
N VAL A 535 -5.11 46.98 1.23
CA VAL A 535 -5.27 45.55 1.43
C VAL A 535 -5.86 44.97 0.16
N ASN A 536 -5.11 44.06 -0.46
CA ASN A 536 -5.52 43.38 -1.70
C ASN A 536 -5.66 41.89 -1.43
N GLU A 537 -6.70 41.28 -1.98
CA GLU A 537 -6.89 39.82 -1.95
C GLU A 537 -6.78 39.25 -3.36
N TYR A 538 -6.02 38.17 -3.48
CA TYR A 538 -5.80 37.45 -4.71
C TYR A 538 -6.16 35.98 -4.50
N GLU A 539 -6.73 35.38 -5.53
CA GLU A 539 -7.02 33.95 -5.59
C GLU A 539 -6.34 33.40 -6.84
N PHE A 540 -5.63 32.27 -6.71
CA PHE A 540 -4.96 31.69 -7.86
C PHE A 540 -5.00 30.16 -7.88
N GLU A 541 -4.94 29.66 -9.11
CA GLU A 541 -4.78 28.25 -9.47
C GLU A 541 -3.48 28.14 -10.29
N GLY A 542 -2.51 27.36 -9.81
CA GLY A 542 -1.22 27.19 -10.48
C GLY A 542 -0.03 27.18 -9.53
N THR A 543 1.18 27.14 -10.08
CA THR A 543 2.45 26.99 -9.32
C THR A 543 3.10 28.32 -8.95
N LYS A 544 2.72 29.43 -9.60
CA LYS A 544 3.31 30.76 -9.37
C LYS A 544 2.29 31.87 -9.65
N ILE A 545 2.30 32.89 -8.78
CA ILE A 545 1.57 34.14 -8.96
C ILE A 545 2.54 35.32 -8.77
N PHE A 546 2.43 36.33 -9.62
CA PHE A 546 3.12 37.60 -9.44
C PHE A 546 2.09 38.64 -8.96
N ILE A 547 2.35 39.24 -7.80
CA ILE A 547 1.49 40.26 -7.21
C ILE A 547 2.23 41.61 -7.31
N PRO A 548 1.75 42.56 -8.13
CA PRO A 548 2.43 43.84 -8.27
C PRO A 548 2.28 44.70 -7.01
N LEU A 549 3.32 45.47 -6.67
CA LEU A 549 3.19 46.62 -5.76
C LEU A 549 2.59 47.75 -6.58
N LEU A 550 1.31 48.03 -6.40
CA LEU A 550 0.60 49.06 -7.16
C LEU A 550 1.14 50.45 -6.80
N VAL A 551 1.96 51.04 -7.67
CA VAL A 551 2.31 52.47 -7.62
C VAL A 551 2.20 53.00 -9.02
N GLN A 552 1.25 53.89 -9.27
CA GLN A 552 0.94 54.32 -10.64
C GLN A 552 0.65 55.83 -10.79
N ASN A 553 0.99 56.68 -9.83
CA ASN A 553 1.11 58.14 -10.06
C ASN A 553 2.20 58.75 -9.18
N MET A 554 3.24 59.30 -9.80
CA MET A 554 4.37 59.96 -9.14
C MET A 554 4.78 61.21 -9.91
N ILE A 555 5.26 62.22 -9.20
CA ILE A 555 6.04 63.32 -9.75
C ILE A 555 7.53 63.03 -9.49
N ASN A 556 8.37 63.21 -10.50
CA ASN A 556 9.81 62.97 -10.44
C ASN A 556 10.62 64.09 -11.12
N TYR A 557 11.13 65.04 -10.35
CA TYR A 557 11.95 66.11 -10.92
C TYR A 557 13.41 66.00 -10.48
N ASN A 558 14.33 66.33 -11.38
CA ASN A 558 15.70 66.67 -11.02
C ASN A 558 15.88 68.18 -11.15
N LEU A 559 16.29 68.83 -10.06
CA LEU A 559 16.32 70.28 -9.95
C LEU A 559 17.77 70.77 -10.06
N SER A 560 18.02 71.72 -10.96
CA SER A 560 19.33 72.34 -11.18
C SER A 560 19.17 73.82 -11.51
N THR A 561 20.28 74.56 -11.56
CA THR A 561 20.28 75.97 -11.97
C THR A 561 21.51 76.27 -12.83
N GLU A 562 21.48 77.38 -13.57
CA GLU A 562 22.64 77.84 -14.31
C GLU A 562 23.79 78.28 -13.39
N GLU A 563 24.97 78.54 -13.96
CA GLU A 563 26.18 78.87 -13.21
C GLU A 563 25.97 80.05 -12.24
N LEU A 564 26.34 79.84 -10.97
CA LEU A 564 26.24 80.83 -9.90
C LEU A 564 27.63 81.21 -9.41
N PHE A 565 27.89 82.52 -9.28
CA PHE A 565 29.13 83.01 -8.67
C PHE A 565 29.03 82.97 -7.14
N GLU A 566 30.17 83.09 -6.43
CA GLU A 566 30.20 83.14 -4.95
C GLU A 566 29.33 84.26 -4.35
N SER A 567 29.08 85.33 -5.13
CA SER A 567 28.19 86.43 -4.74
C SER A 567 26.70 86.08 -4.77
N ASP A 568 26.35 84.92 -5.33
CA ASP A 568 25.00 84.60 -5.76
C ASP A 568 24.35 83.53 -4.89
N THR A 569 23.04 83.64 -4.74
CA THR A 569 22.23 82.64 -4.05
C THR A 569 20.85 82.60 -4.69
N LEU A 570 20.42 81.42 -5.11
CA LEU A 570 19.12 81.20 -5.73
C LEU A 570 18.28 80.29 -4.83
N GLU A 571 17.16 80.80 -4.32
CA GLU A 571 16.20 80.06 -3.50
C GLU A 571 14.94 79.77 -4.33
N VAL A 572 14.67 78.49 -4.60
CA VAL A 572 13.46 78.05 -5.29
C VAL A 572 12.44 77.55 -4.29
N THR A 573 11.24 78.13 -4.32
CA THR A 573 10.11 77.65 -3.54
C THR A 573 9.20 76.79 -4.41
N PHE A 574 9.14 75.50 -4.11
CA PHE A 574 8.36 74.48 -4.80
C PHE A 574 7.02 74.22 -4.11
N LYS A 575 5.95 74.13 -4.90
CA LYS A 575 4.60 73.86 -4.45
C LYS A 575 3.95 72.82 -5.36
N ALA A 576 4.14 71.55 -5.01
CA ALA A 576 3.41 70.44 -5.62
C ALA A 576 2.00 70.34 -5.03
N ASP A 577 1.06 69.80 -5.80
CA ASP A 577 -0.35 69.71 -5.43
C ASP A 577 -0.55 68.91 -4.13
N LYS A 578 -1.34 69.46 -3.19
CA LYS A 578 -1.58 68.87 -1.85
C LYS A 578 -0.33 68.51 -1.01
N MET A 579 0.85 68.94 -1.44
CA MET A 579 2.11 68.75 -0.70
C MET A 579 2.48 70.02 0.08
N ALA A 580 3.32 69.85 1.09
CA ALA A 580 3.91 70.99 1.78
C ALA A 580 4.90 71.71 0.86
N THR A 581 4.94 73.04 0.95
CA THR A 581 5.92 73.84 0.20
C THR A 581 7.35 73.49 0.63
N LYS A 582 8.21 73.11 -0.32
CA LYS A 582 9.65 72.84 -0.07
C LYS A 582 10.49 73.98 -0.65
N LYS A 583 11.59 74.32 0.00
CA LYS A 583 12.54 75.31 -0.48
C LYS A 583 13.86 74.64 -0.82
N PHE A 584 14.38 74.91 -2.01
CA PHE A 584 15.69 74.49 -2.46
C PHE A 584 16.59 75.71 -2.54
N LYS A 585 17.86 75.57 -2.13
CA LYS A 585 18.83 76.66 -2.14
C LYS A 585 20.04 76.22 -2.96
N PHE A 586 20.33 77.01 -3.99
CA PHE A 586 21.48 76.86 -4.86
C PHE A 586 22.47 78.00 -4.61
N THR A 587 23.75 77.67 -4.71
CA THR A 587 24.95 78.49 -4.47
C THR A 587 26.04 78.05 -5.44
N ALA A 588 27.17 78.77 -5.49
CA ALA A 588 28.33 78.40 -6.31
C ALA A 588 28.83 76.96 -6.07
N ASP A 589 28.64 76.43 -4.86
CA ASP A 589 29.14 75.09 -4.51
C ASP A 589 28.25 73.94 -5.00
N ASN A 590 26.98 74.20 -5.32
CA ASN A 590 25.99 73.14 -5.59
C ASN A 590 25.07 73.41 -6.80
N TYR A 591 25.40 74.38 -7.66
CA TYR A 591 24.59 74.66 -8.85
C TYR A 591 24.60 73.49 -9.86
N GLU A 592 25.70 72.74 -9.92
CA GLU A 592 25.84 71.53 -10.76
C GLU A 592 25.17 70.29 -10.16
N GLU A 593 24.78 70.32 -8.89
CA GLU A 593 24.14 69.18 -8.24
C GLU A 593 22.68 69.05 -8.69
N MET A 594 22.34 67.91 -9.29
CA MET A 594 20.96 67.56 -9.58
C MET A 594 20.25 67.15 -8.28
N LEU A 595 19.37 68.00 -7.76
CA LEU A 595 18.61 67.74 -6.54
C LEU A 595 17.29 67.02 -6.88
N PRO A 596 17.07 65.75 -6.48
CA PRO A 596 15.85 65.04 -6.80
C PRO A 596 14.66 65.51 -5.94
N TYR A 597 13.48 65.59 -6.54
CA TYR A 597 12.20 65.79 -5.86
C TYR A 597 11.17 64.77 -6.33
N LYS A 598 10.72 63.93 -5.41
CA LYS A 598 9.73 62.87 -5.65
C LYS A 598 8.50 63.03 -4.76
N ALA A 599 7.33 62.80 -5.34
CA ALA A 599 6.04 62.89 -4.65
C ALA A 599 5.05 61.86 -5.22
N TRP A 600 4.31 61.17 -4.35
CA TRP A 600 3.43 60.06 -4.72
C TRP A 600 1.97 60.37 -4.42
N TYR A 601 1.11 59.97 -5.34
CA TYR A 601 -0.34 60.18 -5.28
C TYR A 601 -1.08 58.87 -5.57
N GLU A 602 -2.34 58.81 -5.12
CA GLU A 602 -3.23 57.70 -5.47
C GLU A 602 -3.38 57.56 -7.00
N LEU A 603 -3.59 56.32 -7.45
CA LEU A 603 -3.68 55.99 -8.88
C LEU A 603 -4.84 56.72 -9.60
N ASP A 604 -5.94 56.98 -8.90
CA ASP A 604 -7.09 57.71 -9.45
C ASP A 604 -6.96 59.24 -9.34
N TYR A 605 -5.86 59.73 -8.78
CA TYR A 605 -5.65 61.16 -8.56
C TYR A 605 -5.13 61.87 -9.80
N ASN A 606 -5.87 62.87 -10.28
CA ASN A 606 -5.41 63.77 -11.32
C ASN A 606 -4.52 64.88 -10.72
N ILE A 607 -3.21 64.79 -10.97
CA ILE A 607 -2.20 65.70 -10.43
C ILE A 607 -2.30 67.08 -11.09
N LYS A 608 -2.43 68.15 -10.30
CA LYS A 608 -2.32 69.52 -10.81
C LYS A 608 -0.86 69.92 -11.08
N PRO A 609 -0.58 70.78 -12.08
CA PRO A 609 0.77 71.27 -12.38
C PRO A 609 1.51 71.78 -11.14
N THR A 610 2.78 71.40 -11.02
CA THR A 610 3.64 71.89 -9.93
C THR A 610 3.94 73.36 -10.16
N GLU A 611 3.83 74.17 -9.11
CA GLU A 611 4.16 75.59 -9.16
C GLU A 611 5.51 75.86 -8.48
N TYR A 612 6.32 76.73 -9.06
CA TYR A 612 7.56 77.19 -8.43
C TYR A 612 7.72 78.70 -8.52
N LYS A 613 8.49 79.29 -7.61
CA LYS A 613 8.96 80.67 -7.72
C LYS A 613 10.43 80.76 -7.32
N VAL A 614 11.16 81.65 -7.99
CA VAL A 614 12.58 81.84 -7.79
C VAL A 614 12.82 83.14 -7.04
N LYS A 615 13.66 83.09 -6.01
CA LYS A 615 14.18 84.26 -5.31
C LYS A 615 15.70 84.28 -5.46
N TYR A 616 16.17 85.18 -6.30
CA TYR A 616 17.59 85.40 -6.53
C TYR A 616 18.12 86.51 -5.64
N THR A 617 19.30 86.30 -5.05
CA THR A 617 19.99 87.28 -4.21
C THR A 617 21.45 87.37 -4.61
N CYS A 618 21.91 88.55 -5.00
CA CYS A 618 23.30 88.84 -5.28
C CYS A 618 23.84 89.83 -4.22
N LYS A 619 24.97 89.50 -3.59
CA LYS A 619 25.59 90.32 -2.54
C LYS A 619 27.06 90.55 -2.85
N GLY A 620 27.48 91.80 -2.79
CA GLY A 620 28.89 92.15 -2.93
C GLY A 620 29.16 93.62 -2.63
N LYS A 621 30.32 94.12 -3.07
CA LYS A 621 30.71 95.51 -2.90
C LYS A 621 30.72 96.21 -4.26
N ILE A 622 30.09 97.37 -4.34
CA ILE A 622 30.26 98.30 -5.46
C ILE A 622 31.09 99.47 -4.93
N GLY A 623 32.36 99.52 -5.33
CA GLY A 623 33.35 100.41 -4.71
C GLY A 623 33.54 100.07 -3.22
N LYS A 624 33.34 101.05 -2.33
CA LYS A 624 33.48 100.86 -0.87
C LYS A 624 32.18 100.47 -0.14
N LYS A 625 31.04 100.42 -0.83
CA LYS A 625 29.72 100.17 -0.21
C LYS A 625 29.25 98.74 -0.47
N ALA A 626 28.82 98.05 0.59
CA ALA A 626 28.14 96.76 0.46
C ALA A 626 26.75 96.97 -0.14
N LYS A 627 26.39 96.14 -1.11
CA LYS A 627 25.08 96.18 -1.78
C LYS A 627 24.51 94.77 -1.87
N LYS A 628 23.20 94.67 -1.66
CA LYS A 628 22.42 93.44 -1.80
C LYS A 628 21.30 93.71 -2.78
N VAL A 629 21.29 92.97 -3.88
CA VAL A 629 20.20 92.97 -4.86
C VAL A 629 19.36 91.72 -4.61
N THR A 630 18.04 91.84 -4.67
CA THR A 630 17.13 90.69 -4.54
C THR A 630 16.04 90.84 -5.59
N ILE A 631 15.88 89.79 -6.40
CA ILE A 631 14.86 89.67 -7.45
C ILE A 631 13.99 88.46 -7.09
N SER A 632 12.68 88.55 -7.33
CA SER A 632 11.75 87.44 -7.07
C SER A 632 10.76 87.35 -8.22
N THR A 633 10.47 86.12 -8.65
CA THR A 633 9.46 85.85 -9.66
C THR A 633 8.10 85.59 -9.01
N ASP A 634 7.04 85.75 -9.81
CA ASP A 634 5.76 85.13 -9.50
C ASP A 634 5.83 83.61 -9.67
N TYR A 635 4.76 82.91 -9.28
CA TYR A 635 4.66 81.47 -9.46
C TYR A 635 4.53 81.10 -10.94
N GLN A 636 5.37 80.18 -11.39
CA GLN A 636 5.37 79.58 -12.72
C GLN A 636 4.92 78.12 -12.60
N LYS A 637 4.29 77.58 -13.66
CA LYS A 637 3.75 76.22 -13.69
C LYS A 637 4.65 75.29 -14.50
N ILE A 638 4.75 74.05 -14.03
CA ILE A 638 5.44 72.95 -14.70
C ILE A 638 4.36 71.97 -15.21
N ASP A 639 4.26 71.85 -16.53
CA ASP A 639 3.19 71.10 -17.19
C ASP A 639 3.50 69.61 -17.39
N TYR A 640 4.69 69.16 -16.97
CA TYR A 640 5.11 67.76 -16.99
C TYR A 640 5.28 67.22 -15.57
N LEU A 641 5.16 65.90 -15.42
CA LEU A 641 5.22 65.21 -14.12
C LEU A 641 6.60 64.59 -13.85
N GLU A 642 7.42 64.43 -14.88
CA GLU A 642 8.77 63.89 -14.77
C GLU A 642 9.74 64.60 -15.71
N GLY A 643 10.96 64.88 -15.23
CA GLY A 643 12.04 65.45 -16.03
C GLY A 643 12.99 66.38 -15.26
N ASP A 644 13.99 66.87 -15.99
CA ASP A 644 14.99 67.80 -15.46
C ASP A 644 14.48 69.24 -15.58
N ILE A 645 14.58 70.00 -14.48
CA ILE A 645 14.21 71.41 -14.42
C ILE A 645 15.49 72.22 -14.19
N LEU A 646 15.78 73.12 -15.13
CA LEU A 646 16.83 74.13 -15.01
C LEU A 646 16.20 75.47 -14.62
N PHE A 647 16.56 76.00 -13.46
CA PHE A 647 16.14 77.34 -13.03
C PHE A 647 17.08 78.40 -13.57
N GLU A 648 16.52 79.32 -14.35
CA GLU A 648 17.21 80.51 -14.83
C GLU A 648 17.23 81.62 -13.76
N ILE A 649 18.27 82.44 -13.77
CA ILE A 649 18.37 83.64 -12.94
C ILE A 649 17.36 84.67 -13.46
N PRO A 650 16.44 85.14 -12.61
CA PRO A 650 15.42 86.09 -13.05
C PRO A 650 16.00 87.47 -13.31
N THR A 651 15.56 88.10 -14.40
CA THR A 651 15.91 89.48 -14.77
C THR A 651 15.19 90.50 -13.88
N GLY A 652 15.94 91.45 -13.32
CA GLY A 652 15.40 92.55 -12.53
C GLY A 652 15.17 93.82 -13.36
N THR A 653 14.96 94.95 -12.69
CA THR A 653 14.98 96.28 -13.34
C THR A 653 16.38 96.61 -13.87
N ASP A 654 16.48 97.50 -14.86
CA ASP A 654 17.77 97.92 -15.44
C ASP A 654 18.80 98.34 -14.38
N ALA A 655 18.35 99.03 -13.33
CA ALA A 655 19.20 99.42 -12.21
C ALA A 655 19.72 98.22 -11.40
N GLN A 656 18.86 97.22 -11.15
CA GLN A 656 19.23 96.00 -10.43
C GLN A 656 20.19 95.13 -11.25
N ASN A 657 19.98 95.00 -12.55
CA ASN A 657 20.85 94.22 -13.44
C ASN A 657 22.24 94.87 -13.54
N ALA A 658 22.31 96.20 -13.71
CA ALA A 658 23.57 96.94 -13.72
C ALA A 658 24.34 96.85 -12.38
N ASP A 659 23.62 96.74 -11.26
CA ASP A 659 24.23 96.51 -9.96
C ASP A 659 24.77 95.08 -9.82
N ILE A 660 24.05 94.08 -10.35
CA ILE A 660 24.49 92.68 -10.37
C ILE A 660 25.76 92.52 -11.22
N GLU A 661 25.81 93.11 -12.42
CA GLU A 661 27.02 93.10 -13.26
C GLU A 661 28.24 93.68 -12.54
N LYS A 662 28.07 94.82 -11.86
CA LYS A 662 29.15 95.44 -11.07
C LYS A 662 29.58 94.61 -9.88
N ILE A 663 28.67 93.85 -9.27
CA ILE A 663 28.98 92.94 -8.16
C ILE A 663 29.71 91.69 -8.68
N ARG A 664 29.32 91.17 -9.85
CA ARG A 664 29.90 89.97 -10.48
C ARG A 664 31.22 90.21 -11.20
N ALA A 665 31.51 91.44 -11.63
CA ALA A 665 32.74 91.76 -12.39
C ALA A 665 34.04 91.18 -11.80
N PRO A 666 34.29 91.20 -10.47
CA PRO A 666 35.49 90.61 -9.87
C PRO A 666 35.56 89.07 -9.90
N PHE A 667 34.46 88.39 -10.23
CA PHE A 667 34.36 86.94 -10.30
C PHE A 667 34.37 86.42 -11.76
N MET A 668 34.33 87.33 -12.75
CA MET A 668 34.37 87.00 -14.19
C MET A 668 35.72 87.33 -14.86
N GLU A 669 36.61 88.03 -14.15
CA GLU A 669 38.03 88.23 -14.51
C GLU A 669 38.88 87.11 -13.91
#